data_AF-A0AA36GBF2-F1
#
_entry.id   AF-A0AA36GBF2-F1
#
_cell.length_a   1.000
_cell.length_b   1.000
_cell.length_c   1.000
_cell.angle_alpha   90.00
_cell.angle_beta   90.00
_cell.angle_gamma   90.00
#
_symmetry.space_group_name_H-M   'P 1'
#
loop_
_entity.id
_entity.type
_entity.pdbx_description
1 polymer ?
#
loop_
_entity_poly.entity_id
_entity_poly.type
_entity_poly.pdbx_seq_one_letter_code
_entity_poly.pdbx_strand_id
1 'polypeptide(L)'
;MLSLVVASLLVAGASASYLPVPLNTFAAAERYCQSYGGHLASIHSGFDNQGVTSFVNQQGYPAAFIGLQRQPSGLWTYTDGTTDNYVNWALNNPTNENCVTVGTDGFWYSVGCDDIETAVCYIADIPTIPTLPTMVPTRGPPTYQCPPGWSYFATSGACYWVGSSNTVDAARTTCTQMGADLTSIHSAEENGFVLGLAFRYTQTCTQASPWYYSVWTGGIVANGYNYWSDGTPFTYANFYGHGDPVNGAIYLVTESGCSDFSLWRVTGSKTASLTNFVCKNAVAKYLPIPKSNFNAAEAVCQANGGHLASVHNAFDNKAVTAFVVQQGYSAAFIGLQRQPSGKWLYSDGSAGNYFNWAIFNPNTDNCVTVGSDGYCLAMTKPATPKRNSEKEQPLKKAAPKISKQPDDSKQLISVKGVLISLVFSFVFACAGTYLFAKPLIEPVGYSLPPAPPFEGALKQNEVLARAERLLLDQIYGPESLAIHPVSGRLWASMKTGLICEIALDGDTPEIKRAVSLTNFTDCDGSYTTASRCGRPLGLRITPKGELLVADAYLGLFLIDLDREKVSNLFASGSEVNNDLKNPTRYLNDLDVLPDGRIVMSESSHRFDDRDFLLDLFEHRPNGRILTFKPATGELKALAKNLYFPNGIQVYGNDVIYSEMGMARIQRINYKTLETETIVDNLPGYPDNLRMDKLGQLLVPIPTIRDSFDAWLAERPGLRAFITTVLSPRALAFVAEYFTTPYGLVLRVDPLTGRIIESYHDPKGETMPSISMALETTDGRLYLGSDTNYFLGRLENKYLFKKNLF
;
A
#
# COMPACT_ATOMS: atom_id res chain seq x y z
N MET A 1 10.62 -14.86 -34.79
CA MET A 1 11.17 -15.80 -33.79
C MET A 1 11.69 -15.11 -32.53
N LEU A 2 12.30 -13.92 -32.62
CA LEU A 2 12.71 -13.15 -31.42
C LEU A 2 11.53 -12.52 -30.63
N SER A 3 10.38 -12.28 -31.28
CA SER A 3 9.17 -11.75 -30.62
C SER A 3 8.39 -12.79 -29.80
N LEU A 4 8.71 -14.07 -29.96
CA LEU A 4 8.12 -15.17 -29.18
C LEU A 4 8.98 -15.55 -27.97
N VAL A 5 10.30 -15.35 -28.04
CA VAL A 5 11.23 -15.65 -26.93
C VAL A 5 11.11 -14.60 -25.80
N VAL A 6 10.80 -13.34 -26.13
CA VAL A 6 10.54 -12.28 -25.12
C VAL A 6 9.21 -12.51 -24.38
N ALA A 7 8.24 -13.18 -25.02
CA ALA A 7 6.98 -13.56 -24.38
C ALA A 7 7.10 -14.82 -23.49
N SER A 8 8.18 -15.61 -23.63
CA SER A 8 8.38 -16.88 -22.92
C SER A 8 9.36 -16.82 -21.74
N LEU A 9 10.03 -15.68 -21.51
CA LEU A 9 10.98 -15.51 -20.38
C LEU A 9 10.38 -14.77 -19.17
N LEU A 10 9.08 -14.47 -19.19
CA LEU A 10 8.31 -13.91 -18.06
C LEU A 10 7.84 -14.98 -17.05
N VAL A 11 8.36 -16.21 -17.17
CA VAL A 11 7.96 -17.37 -16.37
C VAL A 11 9.22 -18.01 -15.79
N ALA A 12 9.65 -17.57 -14.62
CA ALA A 12 10.27 -18.38 -13.58
C ALA A 12 10.89 -17.50 -12.49
N GLY A 13 10.40 -17.64 -11.25
CA GLY A 13 11.21 -17.38 -10.05
C GLY A 13 10.58 -16.50 -8.98
N ALA A 14 9.58 -17.01 -8.25
CA ALA A 14 9.31 -16.60 -6.87
C ALA A 14 9.18 -17.87 -6.01
N SER A 15 9.74 -17.82 -4.79
CA SER A 15 9.80 -18.88 -3.78
C SER A 15 8.53 -19.74 -3.73
N ALA A 16 8.64 -21.02 -4.08
CA ALA A 16 7.49 -21.92 -4.19
C ALA A 16 7.00 -22.42 -2.81
N SER A 17 5.76 -22.08 -2.45
CA SER A 17 4.88 -23.00 -1.68
C SER A 17 4.09 -23.93 -2.62
N TYR A 18 4.11 -23.64 -3.94
CA TYR A 18 3.42 -24.40 -4.97
C TYR A 18 4.38 -25.12 -5.93
N LEU A 19 4.23 -26.43 -6.10
CA LEU A 19 5.06 -27.23 -7.01
C LEU A 19 4.23 -27.66 -8.23
N PRO A 20 4.78 -27.55 -9.47
CA PRO A 20 4.07 -28.00 -10.66
C PRO A 20 4.09 -29.52 -10.80
N VAL A 21 2.97 -30.11 -11.18
CA VAL A 21 2.87 -31.53 -11.52
C VAL A 21 2.56 -31.67 -13.02
N PRO A 22 3.37 -32.42 -13.78
CA PRO A 22 3.06 -32.77 -15.17
C PRO A 22 1.73 -33.52 -15.29
N LEU A 23 1.16 -33.53 -16.50
CA LEU A 23 -0.08 -34.23 -16.84
C LEU A 23 -0.17 -35.64 -16.21
N ASN A 24 -1.16 -35.85 -15.35
CA ASN A 24 -1.38 -37.10 -14.63
C ASN A 24 -2.84 -37.27 -14.19
N THR A 25 -3.23 -38.45 -13.72
CA THR A 25 -4.54 -38.64 -13.08
C THR A 25 -4.54 -38.07 -11.66
N PHE A 26 -5.70 -37.72 -11.11
CA PHE A 26 -5.81 -37.08 -9.79
C PHE A 26 -5.08 -37.87 -8.70
N ALA A 27 -5.29 -39.19 -8.65
CA ALA A 27 -4.66 -40.05 -7.64
C ALA A 27 -3.13 -40.17 -7.81
N ALA A 28 -2.62 -40.04 -9.03
CA ALA A 28 -1.19 -40.06 -9.31
C ALA A 28 -0.54 -38.69 -9.05
N ALA A 29 -1.25 -37.59 -9.33
CA ALA A 29 -0.84 -36.24 -8.99
C ALA A 29 -0.78 -36.03 -7.46
N GLU A 30 -1.75 -36.54 -6.71
CA GLU A 30 -1.73 -36.51 -5.24
C GLU A 30 -0.55 -37.30 -4.67
N ARG A 31 -0.28 -38.52 -5.18
CA ARG A 31 0.92 -39.29 -4.75
C ARG A 31 2.23 -38.57 -5.09
N TYR A 32 2.26 -37.84 -6.21
CA TYR A 32 3.41 -37.02 -6.56
C TYR A 32 3.61 -35.92 -5.51
N CYS A 33 2.58 -35.15 -5.16
CA CYS A 33 2.67 -34.12 -4.11
C CYS A 33 3.09 -34.70 -2.74
N GLN A 34 2.53 -35.85 -2.36
CA GLN A 34 2.88 -36.55 -1.12
C GLN A 34 4.35 -37.00 -1.09
N SER A 35 4.92 -37.39 -2.23
CA SER A 35 6.35 -37.76 -2.31
C SER A 35 7.30 -36.60 -2.04
N TYR A 36 6.83 -35.36 -2.18
CA TYR A 36 7.56 -34.13 -1.87
C TYR A 36 7.15 -33.50 -0.52
N GLY A 37 6.39 -34.22 0.30
CA GLY A 37 6.01 -33.78 1.65
C GLY A 37 4.83 -32.81 1.72
N GLY A 38 4.04 -32.70 0.66
CA GLY A 38 2.84 -31.86 0.59
C GLY A 38 1.62 -32.61 0.07
N HIS A 39 0.59 -31.87 -0.31
CA HIS A 39 -0.65 -32.38 -0.89
C HIS A 39 -1.00 -31.60 -2.16
N LEU A 40 -1.99 -32.04 -2.95
CA LEU A 40 -2.59 -31.14 -3.94
C LEU A 40 -3.15 -29.89 -3.25
N ALA A 41 -3.04 -28.73 -3.91
CA ALA A 41 -3.29 -27.44 -3.28
C ALA A 41 -4.72 -27.31 -2.74
N SER A 42 -4.85 -26.88 -1.48
CA SER A 42 -6.11 -26.46 -0.87
C SER A 42 -6.32 -24.95 -1.02
N ILE A 43 -7.58 -24.51 -1.09
CA ILE A 43 -7.93 -23.10 -1.32
C ILE A 43 -8.97 -22.66 -0.29
N HIS A 44 -8.60 -21.72 0.58
CA HIS A 44 -9.42 -21.28 1.72
C HIS A 44 -9.84 -19.82 1.66
N SER A 45 -9.39 -19.08 0.66
CA SER A 45 -9.66 -17.67 0.46
C SER A 45 -9.51 -17.26 -1.00
N GLY A 46 -10.02 -16.07 -1.34
CA GLY A 46 -9.80 -15.47 -2.65
C GLY A 46 -8.31 -15.19 -2.94
N PHE A 47 -7.53 -14.94 -1.89
CA PHE A 47 -6.07 -14.76 -2.00
C PHE A 47 -5.38 -16.07 -2.38
N ASP A 48 -5.74 -17.19 -1.75
CA ASP A 48 -5.24 -18.52 -2.12
C ASP A 48 -5.64 -18.88 -3.55
N ASN A 49 -6.88 -18.57 -3.94
CA ASN A 49 -7.38 -18.84 -5.28
C ASN A 49 -6.61 -18.05 -6.34
N GLN A 50 -6.37 -16.76 -6.07
CA GLN A 50 -5.56 -15.91 -6.93
C GLN A 50 -4.10 -16.38 -6.99
N GLY A 51 -3.56 -16.89 -5.88
CA GLY A 51 -2.22 -17.49 -5.81
C GLY A 51 -2.09 -18.72 -6.70
N VAL A 52 -2.99 -19.69 -6.57
CA VAL A 52 -3.01 -20.91 -7.42
C VAL A 52 -3.28 -20.55 -8.88
N THR A 53 -4.22 -19.65 -9.16
CA THR A 53 -4.54 -19.19 -10.54
C THR A 53 -3.34 -18.52 -11.20
N SER A 54 -2.64 -17.66 -10.46
CA SER A 54 -1.43 -16.99 -10.94
C SER A 54 -0.32 -18.01 -11.23
N PHE A 55 -0.19 -19.05 -10.41
CA PHE A 55 0.75 -20.14 -10.64
C PHE A 55 0.41 -20.95 -11.90
N VAL A 56 -0.85 -21.33 -12.09
CA VAL A 56 -1.34 -22.03 -13.30
C VAL A 56 -1.07 -21.22 -14.56
N ASN A 57 -1.35 -19.91 -14.52
CA ASN A 57 -1.09 -18.98 -15.62
C ASN A 57 0.41 -18.84 -15.91
N GLN A 58 1.24 -18.74 -14.87
CA GLN A 58 2.70 -18.68 -15.01
C GLN A 58 3.23 -19.95 -15.67
N GLN A 59 2.83 -21.14 -15.23
CA GLN A 59 3.29 -22.41 -15.83
C GLN A 59 2.74 -22.65 -17.25
N GLY A 60 1.85 -21.79 -17.75
CA GLY A 60 1.22 -21.96 -19.06
C GLY A 60 0.23 -23.12 -19.10
N TYR A 61 -0.33 -23.50 -17.96
CA TYR A 61 -1.29 -24.61 -17.85
C TYR A 61 -2.68 -24.13 -18.27
N PRO A 62 -3.44 -24.93 -19.05
CA PRO A 62 -4.80 -24.57 -19.43
C PRO A 62 -5.78 -24.68 -18.25
N ALA A 63 -5.55 -25.66 -17.38
CA ALA A 63 -6.20 -25.86 -16.09
C ALA A 63 -5.34 -26.83 -15.25
N ALA A 64 -5.47 -26.80 -13.94
CA ALA A 64 -4.72 -27.70 -13.06
C ALA A 64 -5.53 -28.26 -11.90
N PHE A 65 -5.35 -29.55 -11.58
CA PHE A 65 -5.92 -30.21 -10.42
C PHE A 65 -5.53 -29.50 -9.12
N ILE A 66 -6.53 -29.33 -8.26
CA ILE A 66 -6.41 -28.88 -6.86
C ILE A 66 -6.91 -29.99 -5.93
N GLY A 67 -6.61 -29.92 -4.64
CA GLY A 67 -6.84 -31.04 -3.70
C GLY A 67 -8.29 -31.33 -3.34
N LEU A 68 -9.27 -30.68 -3.96
CA LEU A 68 -10.70 -30.82 -3.62
C LEU A 68 -11.31 -32.04 -4.31
N GLN A 69 -11.90 -32.96 -3.54
CA GLN A 69 -12.54 -34.18 -4.04
C GLN A 69 -13.90 -34.42 -3.40
N ARG A 70 -14.86 -34.93 -4.20
CA ARG A 70 -16.20 -35.30 -3.74
C ARG A 70 -16.21 -36.71 -3.17
N GLN A 71 -16.60 -36.83 -1.91
CA GLN A 71 -16.72 -38.10 -1.20
C GLN A 71 -18.02 -38.85 -1.59
N PRO A 72 -18.12 -40.17 -1.35
CA PRO A 72 -19.35 -40.93 -1.58
C PRO A 72 -20.57 -40.43 -0.79
N SER A 73 -20.33 -39.71 0.32
CA SER A 73 -21.36 -39.01 1.10
C SER A 73 -21.94 -37.78 0.39
N GLY A 74 -21.34 -37.35 -0.72
CA GLY A 74 -21.72 -36.18 -1.52
C GLY A 74 -21.05 -34.87 -1.10
N LEU A 75 -20.25 -34.88 -0.02
CA LEU A 75 -19.51 -33.73 0.50
C LEU A 75 -18.17 -33.54 -0.21
N TRP A 76 -17.72 -32.29 -0.34
CA TRP A 76 -16.40 -31.95 -0.84
C TRP A 76 -15.39 -31.88 0.30
N THR A 77 -14.21 -32.45 0.10
CA THR A 77 -13.15 -32.48 1.12
C THR A 77 -11.80 -32.31 0.46
N TYR A 78 -10.90 -31.56 1.08
CA TYR A 78 -9.51 -31.48 0.61
C TYR A 78 -8.69 -32.71 1.01
N THR A 79 -7.74 -33.09 0.14
CA THR A 79 -6.83 -34.24 0.34
C THR A 79 -5.85 -34.06 1.49
N ASP A 80 -5.59 -32.81 1.91
CA ASP A 80 -4.78 -32.45 3.09
C ASP A 80 -5.55 -32.46 4.42
N GLY A 81 -6.86 -32.73 4.39
CA GLY A 81 -7.73 -32.78 5.56
C GLY A 81 -8.30 -31.43 6.03
N THR A 82 -8.05 -30.35 5.29
CA THR A 82 -8.61 -29.02 5.57
C THR A 82 -10.08 -28.89 5.13
N THR A 83 -10.79 -27.89 5.66
CA THR A 83 -12.23 -27.70 5.42
C THR A 83 -12.52 -26.89 4.14
N ASP A 84 -13.60 -27.22 3.43
CA ASP A 84 -14.11 -26.51 2.24
C ASP A 84 -14.86 -25.21 2.60
N ASN A 85 -14.14 -24.23 3.12
CA ASN A 85 -14.69 -22.93 3.56
C ASN A 85 -14.73 -21.85 2.47
N TYR A 86 -14.27 -22.17 1.25
CA TYR A 86 -14.21 -21.27 0.12
C TYR A 86 -14.56 -22.02 -1.17
N VAL A 87 -15.27 -21.36 -2.10
CA VAL A 87 -15.67 -21.94 -3.38
C VAL A 87 -15.55 -20.92 -4.50
N ASN A 88 -15.07 -21.35 -5.67
CA ASN A 88 -15.02 -20.51 -6.86
C ASN A 88 -15.40 -21.26 -8.14
N TRP A 89 -16.51 -22.00 -8.13
CA TRP A 89 -16.95 -22.83 -9.25
C TRP A 89 -17.25 -22.02 -10.51
N ALA A 90 -16.81 -22.56 -11.65
CA ALA A 90 -17.18 -22.12 -12.98
C ALA A 90 -18.65 -22.41 -13.25
N LEU A 91 -19.21 -21.71 -14.24
CA LEU A 91 -20.60 -21.92 -14.65
C LEU A 91 -20.86 -23.39 -15.00
N ASN A 92 -21.96 -23.95 -14.47
CA ASN A 92 -22.37 -25.36 -14.58
C ASN A 92 -21.48 -26.38 -13.87
N ASN A 93 -20.64 -25.94 -12.93
CA ASN A 93 -19.87 -26.80 -12.04
C ASN A 93 -20.30 -26.59 -10.57
N PRO A 94 -20.16 -27.60 -9.70
CA PRO A 94 -19.74 -28.95 -10.04
C PRO A 94 -20.82 -29.72 -10.83
N THR A 95 -20.37 -30.54 -11.76
CA THR A 95 -21.13 -31.57 -12.47
C THR A 95 -21.20 -32.84 -11.60
N ASN A 96 -21.51 -34.00 -12.19
CA ASN A 96 -21.51 -35.28 -11.48
C ASN A 96 -20.10 -35.85 -11.27
N GLU A 97 -19.07 -35.15 -11.72
CA GLU A 97 -17.68 -35.55 -11.56
C GLU A 97 -17.12 -35.21 -10.17
N ASN A 98 -16.09 -35.95 -9.75
CA ASN A 98 -15.69 -35.97 -8.33
C ASN A 98 -14.34 -35.28 -8.04
N CYS A 99 -13.61 -34.79 -9.04
CA CYS A 99 -12.34 -34.09 -8.86
C CYS A 99 -12.40 -32.67 -9.45
N VAL A 100 -11.46 -31.79 -9.08
CA VAL A 100 -11.55 -30.36 -9.39
C VAL A 100 -10.27 -29.82 -10.01
N THR A 101 -10.41 -29.05 -11.07
CA THR A 101 -9.33 -28.22 -11.64
C THR A 101 -9.65 -26.74 -11.49
N VAL A 102 -8.61 -25.91 -11.40
CA VAL A 102 -8.72 -24.45 -11.53
C VAL A 102 -8.25 -24.03 -12.92
N GLY A 103 -9.04 -23.22 -13.61
CA GLY A 103 -8.72 -22.65 -14.93
C GLY A 103 -7.85 -21.40 -14.86
N THR A 104 -7.38 -20.94 -16.01
CA THR A 104 -6.61 -19.69 -16.16
C THR A 104 -7.41 -18.43 -15.78
N ASP A 105 -8.74 -18.55 -15.81
CA ASP A 105 -9.73 -17.58 -15.34
C ASP A 105 -9.96 -17.60 -13.82
N GLY A 106 -9.33 -18.55 -13.13
CA GLY A 106 -9.40 -18.77 -11.69
C GLY A 106 -10.66 -19.47 -11.22
N PHE A 107 -11.56 -19.88 -12.12
CA PHE A 107 -12.76 -20.65 -11.77
C PHE A 107 -12.48 -22.14 -11.69
N TRP A 108 -13.32 -22.85 -10.91
CA TRP A 108 -13.16 -24.28 -10.65
C TRP A 108 -14.08 -25.11 -11.52
N TYR A 109 -13.53 -26.16 -12.13
CA TYR A 109 -14.24 -27.07 -13.01
C TYR A 109 -14.18 -28.47 -12.41
N SER A 110 -15.33 -29.13 -12.26
CA SER A 110 -15.36 -30.52 -11.83
C SER A 110 -15.09 -31.43 -13.03
N VAL A 111 -14.12 -32.32 -12.89
CA VAL A 111 -13.63 -33.22 -13.95
C VAL A 111 -13.47 -34.64 -13.40
N GLY A 112 -13.38 -35.62 -14.31
CA GLY A 112 -13.19 -37.01 -13.93
C GLY A 112 -11.86 -37.20 -13.22
N CYS A 113 -11.83 -37.98 -12.14
CA CYS A 113 -10.59 -38.21 -11.40
C CYS A 113 -9.56 -39.05 -12.18
N ASP A 114 -9.99 -39.74 -13.23
CA ASP A 114 -9.15 -40.50 -14.17
C ASP A 114 -8.74 -39.67 -15.39
N ASP A 115 -9.21 -38.43 -15.52
CA ASP A 115 -8.77 -37.51 -16.56
C ASP A 115 -7.31 -37.14 -16.34
N ILE A 116 -6.58 -36.94 -17.44
CA ILE A 116 -5.16 -36.59 -17.40
C ILE A 116 -5.05 -35.06 -17.47
N GLU A 117 -4.77 -34.44 -16.34
CA GLU A 117 -4.64 -32.98 -16.22
C GLU A 117 -3.31 -32.61 -15.52
N THR A 118 -2.88 -31.36 -15.70
CA THR A 118 -1.76 -30.82 -14.91
C THR A 118 -2.22 -30.61 -13.46
N ALA A 119 -1.31 -30.48 -12.50
CA ALA A 119 -1.73 -30.26 -11.10
C ALA A 119 -0.82 -29.29 -10.36
N VAL A 120 -1.33 -28.74 -9.25
CA VAL A 120 -0.59 -27.88 -8.35
C VAL A 120 -0.49 -28.55 -6.99
N CYS A 121 0.73 -28.85 -6.54
CA CYS A 121 0.95 -29.23 -5.15
C CYS A 121 1.08 -28.00 -4.27
N TYR A 122 0.64 -28.10 -3.03
CA TYR A 122 1.04 -27.22 -1.94
C TYR A 122 1.88 -28.00 -0.94
N ILE A 123 3.09 -27.52 -0.67
CA ILE A 123 4.02 -28.14 0.29
C ILE A 123 4.10 -27.21 1.49
N ALA A 124 3.47 -27.60 2.60
CA ALA A 124 3.67 -26.94 3.88
C ALA A 124 5.08 -27.27 4.40
N ASP A 125 5.80 -26.28 4.90
CA ASP A 125 7.11 -26.49 5.54
C ASP A 125 7.02 -27.60 6.62
N ILE A 126 7.87 -28.62 6.55
CA ILE A 126 7.87 -29.77 7.48
C ILE A 126 8.17 -29.29 8.93
N PRO A 127 7.50 -29.85 9.97
CA PRO A 127 7.43 -29.27 11.31
C PRO A 127 8.45 -29.85 12.32
N THR A 128 8.87 -29.05 13.31
CA THR A 128 9.10 -29.43 14.74
C THR A 128 9.30 -28.15 15.55
N ILE A 129 8.50 -27.85 16.59
CA ILE A 129 8.64 -28.30 17.99
C ILE A 129 7.28 -28.11 18.73
N PRO A 130 6.99 -28.90 19.78
CA PRO A 130 5.64 -29.17 20.30
C PRO A 130 4.97 -27.99 21.01
N THR A 131 3.65 -28.00 20.91
CA THR A 131 2.70 -27.15 21.65
C THR A 131 2.90 -27.24 23.17
N LEU A 132 3.07 -26.08 23.82
CA LEU A 132 2.73 -25.88 25.24
C LEU A 132 1.28 -25.35 25.35
N PRO A 133 0.61 -25.59 26.49
CA PRO A 133 -0.84 -25.74 26.55
C PRO A 133 -1.60 -24.41 26.47
N THR A 134 -2.74 -24.51 25.81
CA THR A 134 -3.81 -23.53 25.67
C THR A 134 -4.28 -22.99 27.03
N MET A 135 -4.15 -21.68 27.25
CA MET A 135 -5.03 -20.97 28.16
C MET A 135 -6.30 -20.57 27.41
N VAL A 136 -7.43 -21.12 27.87
CA VAL A 136 -8.78 -20.81 27.40
C VAL A 136 -9.18 -19.42 27.89
N PRO A 137 -9.60 -18.48 27.02
CA PRO A 137 -10.36 -17.31 27.45
C PRO A 137 -11.83 -17.69 27.58
N THR A 138 -12.30 -17.76 28.82
CA THR A 138 -13.72 -17.86 29.17
C THR A 138 -14.46 -16.56 28.85
N ARG A 139 -15.03 -16.46 27.64
CA ARG A 139 -16.30 -15.82 27.21
C ARG A 139 -16.19 -15.38 25.75
N GLY A 140 -16.98 -15.99 24.86
CA GLY A 140 -17.10 -15.55 23.47
C GLY A 140 -18.02 -14.31 23.31
N PRO A 141 -17.79 -13.45 22.30
CA PRO A 141 -18.70 -12.36 21.94
C PRO A 141 -19.96 -12.90 21.22
N PRO A 142 -21.10 -12.19 21.28
CA PRO A 142 -22.39 -12.68 20.79
C PRO A 142 -22.45 -12.75 19.27
N THR A 143 -22.96 -13.86 18.73
CA THR A 143 -23.27 -14.03 17.30
C THR A 143 -24.59 -13.33 16.97
N TYR A 144 -24.55 -12.18 16.29
CA TYR A 144 -25.76 -11.57 15.74
C TYR A 144 -26.30 -12.42 14.58
N GLN A 145 -27.60 -12.73 14.58
CA GLN A 145 -28.29 -13.45 13.51
C GLN A 145 -29.23 -12.50 12.76
N CYS A 146 -29.18 -12.50 11.43
CA CYS A 146 -30.05 -11.68 10.60
C CYS A 146 -31.54 -12.02 10.81
N PRO A 147 -32.46 -11.06 10.61
CA PRO A 147 -33.89 -11.34 10.66
C PRO A 147 -34.29 -12.45 9.68
N PRO A 148 -35.33 -13.25 9.98
CA PRO A 148 -35.78 -14.31 9.09
C PRO A 148 -36.04 -13.80 7.66
N GLY A 149 -35.47 -14.48 6.67
CA GLY A 149 -35.54 -14.10 5.25
C GLY A 149 -34.44 -13.14 4.77
N TRP A 150 -33.57 -12.66 5.66
CA TRP A 150 -32.39 -11.85 5.31
C TRP A 150 -31.13 -12.73 5.26
N SER A 151 -30.24 -12.42 4.33
CA SER A 151 -28.96 -13.11 4.13
C SER A 151 -27.81 -12.31 4.75
N TYR A 152 -27.01 -12.96 5.59
CA TYR A 152 -25.85 -12.34 6.24
C TYR A 152 -24.62 -12.34 5.33
N PHE A 153 -23.93 -11.21 5.25
CA PHE A 153 -22.61 -11.11 4.62
C PHE A 153 -21.54 -10.88 5.69
N ALA A 154 -20.71 -11.89 5.93
CA ALA A 154 -19.75 -11.89 7.04
C ALA A 154 -18.70 -10.76 6.95
N THR A 155 -18.28 -10.41 5.73
CA THR A 155 -17.24 -9.40 5.50
C THR A 155 -17.69 -7.98 5.87
N SER A 156 -18.96 -7.63 5.59
CA SER A 156 -19.51 -6.31 5.97
C SER A 156 -20.29 -6.33 7.28
N GLY A 157 -20.58 -7.51 7.83
CA GLY A 157 -21.44 -7.67 8.99
C GLY A 157 -22.89 -7.23 8.74
N ALA A 158 -23.33 -7.14 7.48
CA ALA A 158 -24.66 -6.65 7.11
C ALA A 158 -25.62 -7.77 6.69
N CYS A 159 -26.91 -7.49 6.82
CA CYS A 159 -28.01 -8.34 6.37
C CYS A 159 -28.59 -7.79 5.08
N TYR A 160 -28.93 -8.67 4.14
CA TYR A 160 -29.45 -8.28 2.83
C TYR A 160 -30.76 -9.00 2.54
N TRP A 161 -31.68 -8.32 1.88
CA TRP A 161 -32.99 -8.88 1.53
C TRP A 161 -33.37 -8.49 0.11
N VAL A 162 -33.96 -9.45 -0.61
CA VAL A 162 -34.32 -9.27 -2.02
C VAL A 162 -35.82 -9.06 -2.13
N GLY A 163 -36.22 -8.02 -2.84
CA GLY A 163 -37.61 -7.69 -3.12
C GLY A 163 -37.87 -7.40 -4.58
N SER A 164 -39.14 -7.21 -4.92
CA SER A 164 -39.58 -6.85 -6.27
C SER A 164 -40.42 -5.58 -6.28
N SER A 165 -40.08 -4.65 -7.19
CA SER A 165 -40.75 -3.35 -7.31
C SER A 165 -40.48 -2.76 -8.69
N ASN A 166 -41.51 -2.16 -9.29
CA ASN A 166 -41.45 -1.59 -10.63
C ASN A 166 -40.76 -0.21 -10.70
N THR A 167 -40.37 0.39 -9.58
CA THR A 167 -39.59 1.65 -9.54
C THR A 167 -38.58 1.64 -8.40
N VAL A 168 -37.47 2.37 -8.58
CA VAL A 168 -36.42 2.49 -7.55
C VAL A 168 -36.93 3.25 -6.31
N ASP A 169 -37.83 4.22 -6.49
CA ASP A 169 -38.39 5.00 -5.37
C ASP A 169 -39.34 4.15 -4.51
N ALA A 170 -40.15 3.29 -5.11
CA ALA A 170 -40.98 2.33 -4.38
C ALA A 170 -40.15 1.20 -3.76
N ALA A 171 -39.09 0.75 -4.44
CA ALA A 171 -38.12 -0.21 -3.92
C ALA A 171 -37.45 0.34 -2.65
N ARG A 172 -36.98 1.59 -2.70
CA ARG A 172 -36.40 2.29 -1.56
C ARG A 172 -37.39 2.46 -0.42
N THR A 173 -38.62 2.85 -0.72
CA THR A 173 -39.70 2.98 0.30
C THR A 173 -39.94 1.64 1.00
N THR A 174 -39.87 0.52 0.27
CA THR A 174 -40.01 -0.81 0.84
C THR A 174 -38.84 -1.14 1.77
N CYS A 175 -37.59 -0.88 1.36
CA CYS A 175 -36.42 -1.08 2.22
C CYS A 175 -36.48 -0.22 3.49
N THR A 176 -36.86 1.05 3.37
CA THR A 176 -36.93 1.96 4.53
C THR A 176 -38.04 1.61 5.51
N GLN A 177 -39.18 1.07 5.03
CA GLN A 177 -40.23 0.52 5.90
C GLN A 177 -39.78 -0.71 6.71
N MET A 178 -38.78 -1.46 6.22
CA MET A 178 -38.17 -2.60 6.92
C MET A 178 -36.96 -2.21 7.78
N GLY A 179 -36.68 -0.91 7.95
CA GLY A 179 -35.52 -0.42 8.71
C GLY A 179 -34.18 -0.59 7.99
N ALA A 180 -34.18 -0.63 6.67
CA ALA A 180 -33.01 -0.78 5.80
C ALA A 180 -32.95 0.37 4.76
N ASP A 181 -31.98 0.36 3.85
CA ASP A 181 -32.02 1.16 2.62
C ASP A 181 -31.68 0.24 1.42
N LEU A 182 -31.76 0.75 0.19
CA LEU A 182 -31.24 0.04 -0.97
C LEU A 182 -29.73 -0.17 -0.84
N THR A 183 -29.25 -1.31 -1.32
CA THR A 183 -27.87 -1.73 -1.07
C THR A 183 -26.83 -0.78 -1.65
N SER A 184 -25.87 -0.40 -0.81
CA SER A 184 -24.55 0.09 -1.19
C SER A 184 -23.59 -1.08 -1.43
N ILE A 185 -22.54 -0.84 -2.22
CA ILE A 185 -21.52 -1.84 -2.56
C ILE A 185 -20.12 -1.19 -2.46
N HIS A 186 -19.24 -1.77 -1.64
CA HIS A 186 -17.93 -1.19 -1.30
C HIS A 186 -16.73 -2.10 -1.62
N SER A 187 -16.97 -3.30 -2.14
CA SER A 187 -15.93 -4.27 -2.48
C SER A 187 -16.40 -5.20 -3.61
N ALA A 188 -15.45 -5.87 -4.27
CA ALA A 188 -15.77 -6.85 -5.31
C ALA A 188 -16.51 -8.07 -4.74
N GLU A 189 -16.19 -8.47 -3.51
CA GLU A 189 -16.81 -9.57 -2.77
C GLU A 189 -18.28 -9.24 -2.43
N GLU A 190 -18.55 -8.02 -1.98
CA GLU A 190 -19.91 -7.53 -1.73
C GLU A 190 -20.71 -7.43 -3.04
N ASN A 191 -20.08 -6.99 -4.13
CA ASN A 191 -20.68 -6.92 -5.45
C ASN A 191 -21.14 -8.29 -5.96
N GLY A 192 -20.26 -9.30 -5.83
CA GLY A 192 -20.58 -10.69 -6.14
C GLY A 192 -21.66 -11.28 -5.25
N PHE A 193 -21.64 -10.96 -3.95
CA PHE A 193 -22.66 -11.40 -3.00
C PHE A 193 -24.06 -10.84 -3.32
N VAL A 194 -24.18 -9.53 -3.55
CA VAL A 194 -25.43 -8.86 -3.92
C VAL A 194 -26.00 -9.42 -5.23
N LEU A 195 -25.13 -9.66 -6.21
CA LEU A 195 -25.49 -10.32 -7.45
C LEU A 195 -26.02 -11.74 -7.19
N GLY A 196 -25.32 -12.54 -6.39
CA GLY A 196 -25.71 -13.90 -6.05
C GLY A 196 -27.06 -14.00 -5.31
N LEU A 197 -27.42 -12.99 -4.52
CA LEU A 197 -28.73 -12.92 -3.87
C LEU A 197 -29.87 -12.78 -4.87
N ALA A 198 -29.69 -11.94 -5.89
CA ALA A 198 -30.69 -11.77 -6.93
C ALA A 198 -30.93 -13.06 -7.73
N PHE A 199 -29.90 -13.91 -7.89
CA PHE A 199 -30.01 -15.20 -8.58
C PHE A 199 -30.73 -16.29 -7.77
N ARG A 200 -30.53 -16.36 -6.44
CA ARG A 200 -31.11 -17.44 -5.61
C ARG A 200 -32.64 -17.47 -5.60
N TYR A 201 -33.30 -16.36 -5.89
CA TYR A 201 -34.76 -16.25 -5.87
C TYR A 201 -35.41 -16.50 -7.24
N THR A 202 -34.64 -16.56 -8.33
CA THR A 202 -35.14 -16.77 -9.70
C THR A 202 -34.57 -18.08 -10.24
N GLN A 203 -35.21 -19.20 -9.88
CA GLN A 203 -34.83 -20.52 -10.36
C GLN A 203 -34.84 -20.56 -11.90
N THR A 204 -33.68 -20.86 -12.49
CA THR A 204 -33.39 -21.13 -13.91
C THR A 204 -33.04 -19.94 -14.81
N CYS A 205 -31.78 -19.92 -15.27
CA CYS A 205 -31.35 -19.18 -16.45
C CYS A 205 -31.62 -20.05 -17.69
N THR A 206 -32.89 -20.18 -18.10
CA THR A 206 -33.25 -20.88 -19.34
C THR A 206 -33.34 -19.90 -20.50
N GLN A 207 -32.86 -20.32 -21.67
CA GLN A 207 -32.83 -19.60 -22.96
C GLN A 207 -34.20 -19.10 -23.47
N ALA A 208 -35.27 -19.20 -22.67
CA ALA A 208 -36.66 -18.99 -23.10
C ALA A 208 -37.29 -17.67 -22.63
N SER A 209 -36.61 -16.81 -21.87
CA SER A 209 -37.13 -15.48 -21.53
C SER A 209 -36.07 -14.39 -21.75
N PRO A 210 -36.14 -13.61 -22.84
CA PRO A 210 -35.12 -12.61 -23.20
C PRO A 210 -35.15 -11.31 -22.39
N TRP A 211 -35.97 -11.20 -21.34
CA TRP A 211 -36.34 -9.89 -20.79
C TRP A 211 -36.20 -9.85 -19.26
N TYR A 212 -35.15 -9.14 -18.81
CA TYR A 212 -34.97 -8.47 -17.49
C TYR A 212 -34.61 -9.30 -16.25
N TYR A 213 -33.34 -9.23 -15.82
CA TYR A 213 -32.94 -9.51 -14.42
C TYR A 213 -32.06 -8.41 -13.79
N SER A 214 -32.31 -7.17 -14.17
CA SER A 214 -31.61 -6.02 -13.59
C SER A 214 -32.03 -5.78 -12.14
N VAL A 215 -31.07 -5.47 -11.27
CA VAL A 215 -31.30 -5.29 -9.84
C VAL A 215 -31.04 -3.85 -9.45
N TRP A 216 -32.05 -3.19 -8.88
CA TRP A 216 -31.87 -1.86 -8.31
C TRP A 216 -30.92 -1.89 -7.10
N THR A 217 -29.97 -0.96 -7.12
CA THR A 217 -29.08 -0.65 -5.99
C THR A 217 -29.44 0.72 -5.41
N GLY A 218 -28.77 1.11 -4.32
CA GLY A 218 -28.88 2.45 -3.75
C GLY A 218 -28.11 3.51 -4.54
N GLY A 219 -27.39 3.14 -5.59
CA GLY A 219 -26.44 4.04 -6.25
C GLY A 219 -27.16 5.08 -7.10
N ILE A 220 -26.67 6.31 -7.07
CA ILE A 220 -27.23 7.43 -7.81
C ILE A 220 -26.09 8.19 -8.49
N VAL A 221 -26.26 8.48 -9.78
CA VAL A 221 -25.41 9.40 -10.53
C VAL A 221 -26.18 10.70 -10.69
N ALA A 222 -25.65 11.81 -10.19
CA ALA A 222 -26.21 13.14 -10.41
C ALA A 222 -25.11 14.18 -10.63
N ASN A 223 -25.24 14.95 -11.72
CA ASN A 223 -24.34 16.03 -12.11
C ASN A 223 -22.85 15.63 -12.17
N GLY A 224 -22.57 14.39 -12.60
CA GLY A 224 -21.21 13.85 -12.68
C GLY A 224 -20.65 13.32 -11.37
N TYR A 225 -21.45 13.24 -10.31
CA TYR A 225 -21.07 12.66 -9.02
C TYR A 225 -21.85 11.38 -8.73
N ASN A 226 -21.17 10.41 -8.10
CA ASN A 226 -21.74 9.13 -7.69
C ASN A 226 -21.89 9.08 -6.17
N TYR A 227 -23.03 8.62 -5.68
CA TYR A 227 -23.29 8.47 -4.25
C TYR A 227 -24.28 7.34 -3.97
N TRP A 228 -24.23 6.80 -2.76
CA TRP A 228 -25.17 5.79 -2.29
C TRP A 228 -26.35 6.42 -1.53
N SER A 229 -27.54 5.86 -1.72
CA SER A 229 -28.78 6.34 -1.10
C SER A 229 -28.75 6.27 0.42
N ASP A 230 -28.05 5.27 0.96
CA ASP A 230 -27.81 5.06 2.39
C ASP A 230 -26.75 5.99 2.99
N GLY A 231 -26.17 6.89 2.19
CA GLY A 231 -25.19 7.91 2.59
C GLY A 231 -23.77 7.39 2.84
N THR A 232 -23.50 6.11 2.56
CA THR A 232 -22.16 5.53 2.66
C THR A 232 -21.23 6.05 1.56
N PRO A 233 -19.90 6.11 1.78
CA PRO A 233 -18.97 6.65 0.80
C PRO A 233 -18.88 5.76 -0.46
N PHE A 234 -18.77 6.40 -1.62
CA PHE A 234 -18.66 5.72 -2.92
C PHE A 234 -17.20 5.28 -3.17
N THR A 235 -16.79 4.16 -2.55
CA THR A 235 -15.39 3.67 -2.51
C THR A 235 -15.06 2.60 -3.54
N TYR A 236 -16.08 2.02 -4.18
CA TYR A 236 -15.95 0.96 -5.16
C TYR A 236 -16.88 1.25 -6.33
N ALA A 237 -16.42 0.93 -7.54
CA ALA A 237 -17.13 1.20 -8.78
C ALA A 237 -16.91 0.05 -9.76
N ASN A 238 -17.99 -0.43 -10.39
CA ASN A 238 -17.90 -1.49 -11.38
C ASN A 238 -18.77 -1.19 -12.63
N PHE A 239 -18.64 0.02 -13.19
CA PHE A 239 -19.48 0.48 -14.30
C PHE A 239 -19.16 -0.20 -15.64
N TYR A 240 -20.18 -0.38 -16.47
CA TYR A 240 -20.06 -0.82 -17.85
C TYR A 240 -19.54 0.32 -18.75
N GLY A 241 -18.53 0.04 -19.58
CA GLY A 241 -17.65 1.05 -20.20
C GLY A 241 -18.19 1.89 -21.38
N HIS A 242 -19.48 1.84 -21.76
CA HIS A 242 -19.98 2.62 -22.90
C HIS A 242 -21.45 3.08 -22.78
N GLY A 243 -21.73 4.35 -23.08
CA GLY A 243 -23.06 4.83 -23.51
C GLY A 243 -24.07 5.21 -22.42
N ASP A 244 -23.69 5.17 -21.14
CA ASP A 244 -24.63 5.41 -20.03
C ASP A 244 -24.97 6.90 -19.80
N PRO A 245 -26.20 7.21 -19.36
CA PRO A 245 -26.62 8.57 -19.04
C PRO A 245 -25.90 9.14 -17.82
N VAL A 246 -25.56 10.44 -17.87
CA VAL A 246 -24.86 11.19 -16.80
C VAL A 246 -25.70 11.47 -15.55
N ASN A 247 -26.98 11.14 -15.56
CA ASN A 247 -27.91 11.31 -14.43
C ASN A 247 -28.85 10.12 -14.37
N GLY A 248 -28.96 9.47 -13.21
CA GLY A 248 -29.76 8.25 -13.10
C GLY A 248 -29.58 7.45 -11.82
N ALA A 249 -30.31 6.35 -11.72
CA ALA A 249 -30.10 5.36 -10.67
C ALA A 249 -29.20 4.23 -11.20
N ILE A 250 -28.31 3.75 -10.35
CA ILE A 250 -27.39 2.66 -10.65
C ILE A 250 -28.10 1.34 -10.43
N TYR A 251 -28.00 0.44 -11.40
CA TYR A 251 -28.51 -0.92 -11.31
C TYR A 251 -27.45 -1.91 -11.77
N LEU A 252 -27.47 -3.09 -11.17
CA LEU A 252 -26.66 -4.23 -11.60
C LEU A 252 -27.29 -4.85 -12.84
N VAL A 253 -26.47 -5.06 -13.88
CA VAL A 253 -26.91 -5.58 -15.18
C VAL A 253 -26.81 -7.10 -15.22
N THR A 254 -27.78 -7.69 -15.90
CA THR A 254 -27.79 -9.10 -16.28
C THR A 254 -28.28 -9.19 -17.74
N GLU A 255 -27.44 -8.80 -18.70
CA GLU A 255 -27.83 -8.85 -20.11
C GLU A 255 -27.71 -10.25 -20.69
N SER A 256 -28.47 -10.49 -21.76
CA SER A 256 -28.56 -11.76 -22.47
C SER A 256 -27.19 -12.18 -23.02
N GLY A 257 -26.71 -13.35 -22.61
CA GLY A 257 -25.44 -13.92 -23.08
C GLY A 257 -24.50 -14.40 -21.99
N CYS A 258 -24.84 -14.16 -20.71
CA CYS A 258 -24.08 -14.61 -19.55
C CYS A 258 -22.62 -14.09 -19.45
N SER A 259 -22.26 -13.04 -20.19
CA SER A 259 -20.89 -12.54 -20.31
C SER A 259 -20.55 -11.30 -19.45
N ASP A 260 -21.55 -10.52 -19.04
CA ASP A 260 -21.34 -9.21 -18.37
C ASP A 260 -21.86 -9.16 -16.92
N PHE A 261 -21.91 -10.32 -16.26
CA PHE A 261 -22.37 -10.41 -14.88
C PHE A 261 -21.39 -9.70 -13.94
N SER A 262 -21.94 -8.84 -13.08
CA SER A 262 -21.27 -8.00 -12.06
C SER A 262 -21.16 -6.50 -12.39
N LEU A 263 -21.38 -6.09 -13.65
CA LEU A 263 -21.23 -4.69 -14.06
C LEU A 263 -22.47 -3.84 -13.75
N TRP A 264 -22.24 -2.55 -13.53
CA TRP A 264 -23.24 -1.55 -13.18
C TRP A 264 -23.58 -0.70 -14.38
N ARG A 265 -24.86 -0.34 -14.53
CA ARG A 265 -25.32 0.67 -15.49
C ARG A 265 -26.16 1.74 -14.83
N VAL A 266 -26.32 2.86 -15.53
CA VAL A 266 -27.10 4.01 -15.09
C VAL A 266 -28.39 4.12 -15.89
N THR A 267 -29.55 4.27 -15.24
CA THR A 267 -30.81 4.50 -15.96
C THR A 267 -30.99 5.96 -16.35
N GLY A 268 -31.57 6.24 -17.52
CA GLY A 268 -31.93 7.63 -17.88
C GLY A 268 -33.11 8.21 -17.09
N SER A 269 -33.80 7.40 -16.27
CA SER A 269 -34.92 7.80 -15.40
C SER A 269 -35.00 6.90 -14.16
N LYS A 270 -35.37 7.48 -13.01
CA LYS A 270 -35.67 6.74 -11.75
C LYS A 270 -36.92 5.85 -11.85
N THR A 271 -37.74 6.04 -12.88
CA THR A 271 -39.00 5.32 -13.09
C THR A 271 -38.86 4.14 -14.04
N ALA A 272 -37.64 3.66 -14.31
CA ALA A 272 -37.44 2.50 -15.17
C ALA A 272 -38.05 1.24 -14.51
N SER A 273 -38.78 0.43 -15.28
CA SER A 273 -39.42 -0.79 -14.78
C SER A 273 -38.42 -1.94 -14.71
N LEU A 274 -37.56 -1.94 -13.70
CA LEU A 274 -36.82 -3.16 -13.31
C LEU A 274 -37.67 -3.94 -12.32
N THR A 275 -37.45 -5.25 -12.21
CA THR A 275 -38.32 -6.15 -11.45
C THR A 275 -37.79 -6.43 -10.05
N ASN A 276 -36.49 -6.30 -9.80
CA ASN A 276 -35.83 -6.73 -8.56
C ASN A 276 -35.01 -5.61 -7.91
N PHE A 277 -34.89 -5.65 -6.58
CA PHE A 277 -34.05 -4.76 -5.80
C PHE A 277 -33.48 -5.47 -4.58
N VAL A 278 -32.36 -4.97 -4.06
CA VAL A 278 -31.74 -5.50 -2.84
C VAL A 278 -31.71 -4.43 -1.77
N CYS A 279 -32.31 -4.74 -0.63
CA CYS A 279 -32.15 -3.96 0.59
C CYS A 279 -30.90 -4.41 1.34
N LYS A 280 -30.18 -3.45 1.91
CA LYS A 280 -29.11 -3.68 2.87
C LYS A 280 -29.52 -3.06 4.19
N ASN A 281 -29.64 -3.93 5.18
CA ASN A 281 -29.72 -3.55 6.57
C ASN A 281 -28.33 -3.85 7.15
N ALA A 282 -27.46 -2.84 7.13
CA ALA A 282 -26.28 -2.92 7.97
C ALA A 282 -26.79 -3.16 9.39
N VAL A 283 -26.37 -4.24 10.05
CA VAL A 283 -26.53 -4.33 11.51
C VAL A 283 -25.91 -3.05 12.00
N ALA A 284 -26.75 -2.11 12.46
CA ALA A 284 -26.36 -0.72 12.50
C ALA A 284 -25.12 -0.60 13.38
N LYS A 285 -23.94 -0.47 12.76
CA LYS A 285 -22.67 -0.42 13.50
C LYS A 285 -22.70 0.76 14.47
N TYR A 286 -23.51 1.79 14.15
CA TYR A 286 -23.80 2.94 14.99
C TYR A 286 -25.29 3.31 14.92
N LEU A 287 -25.92 3.53 16.08
CA LEU A 287 -27.30 3.99 16.22
C LEU A 287 -27.30 5.50 16.54
N PRO A 288 -28.10 6.34 15.86
CA PRO A 288 -28.21 7.75 16.21
C PRO A 288 -29.04 7.88 17.50
N ILE A 289 -28.41 8.43 18.55
CA ILE A 289 -29.06 8.60 19.86
C ILE A 289 -29.42 10.08 20.05
N PRO A 290 -30.63 10.40 20.56
CA PRO A 290 -30.98 11.76 20.93
C PRO A 290 -29.97 12.38 21.90
N LYS A 291 -29.76 13.69 21.80
CA LYS A 291 -28.81 14.44 22.63
C LYS A 291 -29.02 14.12 24.12
N SER A 292 -28.01 13.51 24.72
CA SER A 292 -28.03 13.01 26.09
C SER A 292 -26.62 13.12 26.72
N ASN A 293 -26.48 12.77 28.00
CA ASN A 293 -25.16 12.68 28.64
C ASN A 293 -24.55 11.29 28.42
N PHE A 294 -23.23 11.14 28.63
CA PHE A 294 -22.49 9.90 28.37
C PHE A 294 -23.17 8.65 28.95
N ASN A 295 -23.53 8.67 30.24
CA ASN A 295 -24.11 7.50 30.92
C ASN A 295 -25.50 7.14 30.36
N ALA A 296 -26.30 8.15 30.01
CA ALA A 296 -27.59 7.94 29.37
C ALA A 296 -27.44 7.41 27.93
N ALA A 297 -26.44 7.90 27.18
CA ALA A 297 -26.14 7.43 25.83
C ALA A 297 -25.66 5.96 25.84
N GLU A 298 -24.75 5.61 26.76
CA GLU A 298 -24.28 4.23 26.95
C GLU A 298 -25.44 3.31 27.38
N ALA A 299 -26.31 3.73 28.29
CA ALA A 299 -27.47 2.93 28.69
C ALA A 299 -28.43 2.64 27.51
N VAL A 300 -28.59 3.61 26.60
CA VAL A 300 -29.38 3.41 25.37
C VAL A 300 -28.68 2.45 24.41
N CYS A 301 -27.35 2.55 24.22
CA CYS A 301 -26.60 1.56 23.44
C CYS A 301 -26.75 0.13 24.01
N GLN A 302 -26.58 -0.01 25.33
CA GLN A 302 -26.67 -1.30 26.03
C GLN A 302 -28.07 -1.91 25.94
N ALA A 303 -29.12 -1.10 26.06
CA ALA A 303 -30.50 -1.54 25.88
C ALA A 303 -30.79 -2.06 24.45
N ASN A 304 -29.97 -1.67 23.47
CA ASN A 304 -30.05 -2.12 22.08
C ASN A 304 -28.98 -3.19 21.74
N GLY A 305 -28.34 -3.80 22.75
CA GLY A 305 -27.40 -4.90 22.56
C GLY A 305 -26.00 -4.50 22.08
N GLY A 306 -25.61 -3.23 22.25
CA GLY A 306 -24.28 -2.71 21.90
C GLY A 306 -23.70 -1.76 22.95
N HIS A 307 -22.62 -1.07 22.59
CA HIS A 307 -21.94 -0.08 23.43
C HIS A 307 -21.75 1.24 22.66
N LEU A 308 -21.37 2.33 23.33
CA LEU A 308 -20.81 3.48 22.62
C LEU A 308 -19.58 3.05 21.80
N ALA A 309 -19.42 3.65 20.62
CA ALA A 309 -18.46 3.20 19.62
C ALA A 309 -17.02 3.06 20.15
N SER A 310 -16.37 1.93 19.84
CA SER A 310 -14.93 1.72 20.01
C SER A 310 -14.17 2.00 18.71
N VAL A 311 -12.98 2.58 18.82
CA VAL A 311 -12.18 3.06 17.68
C VAL A 311 -10.76 2.52 17.82
N HIS A 312 -10.37 1.55 17.00
CA HIS A 312 -9.11 0.83 17.17
C HIS A 312 -8.08 1.08 16.07
N ASN A 313 -8.45 1.84 15.04
CA ASN A 313 -7.59 2.19 13.90
C ASN A 313 -8.17 3.39 13.12
N ALA A 314 -7.42 3.87 12.13
CA ALA A 314 -7.83 4.99 11.30
C ALA A 314 -9.09 4.71 10.45
N PHE A 315 -9.37 3.45 10.11
CA PHE A 315 -10.57 3.06 9.36
C PHE A 315 -11.82 3.15 10.22
N ASP A 316 -11.76 2.67 11.48
CA ASP A 316 -12.85 2.82 12.45
C ASP A 316 -13.11 4.31 12.73
N ASN A 317 -12.04 5.11 12.84
CA ASN A 317 -12.16 6.55 13.08
C ASN A 317 -12.89 7.23 11.92
N LYS A 318 -12.45 6.97 10.69
CA LYS A 318 -13.08 7.49 9.47
C LYS A 318 -14.53 7.06 9.34
N ALA A 319 -14.87 5.84 9.74
CA ALA A 319 -16.24 5.32 9.72
C ALA A 319 -17.15 6.02 10.75
N VAL A 320 -16.67 6.24 11.98
CA VAL A 320 -17.40 6.99 13.02
C VAL A 320 -17.57 8.45 12.61
N THR A 321 -16.52 9.09 12.08
CA THR A 321 -16.58 10.49 11.59
C THR A 321 -17.58 10.65 10.45
N ALA A 322 -17.56 9.75 9.47
CA ALA A 322 -18.50 9.78 8.35
C ALA A 322 -19.96 9.68 8.85
N PHE A 323 -20.21 8.83 9.85
CA PHE A 323 -21.52 8.72 10.48
C PHE A 323 -21.94 10.01 11.23
N VAL A 324 -21.04 10.62 12.00
CA VAL A 324 -21.29 11.90 12.70
C VAL A 324 -21.67 13.01 11.71
N VAL A 325 -20.94 13.12 10.59
CA VAL A 325 -21.22 14.07 9.51
C VAL A 325 -22.56 13.77 8.85
N GLN A 326 -22.85 12.50 8.56
CA GLN A 326 -24.09 12.07 7.92
C GLN A 326 -25.33 12.41 8.75
N GLN A 327 -25.25 12.32 10.08
CA GLN A 327 -26.35 12.68 10.97
C GLN A 327 -26.47 14.19 11.22
N GLY A 328 -25.57 15.00 10.65
CA GLY A 328 -25.52 16.45 10.87
C GLY A 328 -25.09 16.84 12.28
N TYR A 329 -24.37 15.96 12.98
CA TYR A 329 -23.86 16.23 14.32
C TYR A 329 -22.50 16.94 14.23
N SER A 330 -22.26 17.91 15.10
CA SER A 330 -20.94 18.54 15.22
C SER A 330 -19.92 17.63 15.92
N ALA A 331 -20.40 16.76 16.81
CA ALA A 331 -19.62 15.74 17.52
C ALA A 331 -20.56 14.69 18.15
N ALA A 332 -20.06 13.48 18.41
CA ALA A 332 -20.78 12.43 19.13
C ALA A 332 -19.89 11.74 20.18
N PHE A 333 -20.48 11.23 21.27
CA PHE A 333 -19.75 10.45 22.27
C PHE A 333 -19.28 9.12 21.69
N ILE A 334 -18.05 8.73 22.04
CA ILE A 334 -17.50 7.39 21.82
C ILE A 334 -17.28 6.70 23.17
N GLY A 335 -17.12 5.38 23.18
CA GLY A 335 -17.06 4.60 24.43
C GLY A 335 -15.81 4.81 25.27
N LEU A 336 -14.86 5.64 24.84
CA LEU A 336 -13.55 5.79 25.46
C LEU A 336 -13.65 6.57 26.78
N GLN A 337 -13.18 5.94 27.86
CA GLN A 337 -13.15 6.51 29.21
C GLN A 337 -11.80 6.37 29.90
N ARG A 338 -11.44 7.38 30.71
CA ARG A 338 -10.23 7.34 31.53
C ARG A 338 -10.52 6.68 32.87
N GLN A 339 -9.82 5.59 33.15
CA GLN A 339 -9.91 4.86 34.41
C GLN A 339 -9.18 5.61 35.54
N PRO A 340 -9.52 5.38 36.83
CA PRO A 340 -8.79 5.94 37.97
C PRO A 340 -7.28 5.60 37.98
N SER A 341 -6.89 4.50 37.33
CA SER A 341 -5.49 4.10 37.11
C SER A 341 -4.75 4.91 36.05
N GLY A 342 -5.44 5.81 35.34
CA GLY A 342 -4.89 6.62 34.25
C GLY A 342 -4.96 5.97 32.86
N LYS A 343 -5.36 4.70 32.76
CA LYS A 343 -5.52 3.98 31.49
C LYS A 343 -6.84 4.33 30.78
N TRP A 344 -6.83 4.30 29.45
CA TRP A 344 -8.03 4.47 28.65
C TRP A 344 -8.63 3.11 28.27
N LEU A 345 -9.92 2.95 28.53
CA LEU A 345 -10.69 1.74 28.18
C LEU A 345 -12.00 2.16 27.52
N TYR A 346 -12.45 1.38 26.55
CA TYR A 346 -13.78 1.54 25.98
C TYR A 346 -14.84 0.90 26.86
N SER A 347 -16.08 1.37 26.75
CA SER A 347 -17.23 0.86 27.52
C SER A 347 -17.59 -0.59 27.18
N ASP A 348 -17.14 -1.12 26.05
CA ASP A 348 -17.23 -2.53 25.67
C ASP A 348 -16.14 -3.42 26.31
N GLY A 349 -15.22 -2.83 27.09
CA GLY A 349 -14.12 -3.52 27.75
C GLY A 349 -12.85 -3.66 26.91
N SER A 350 -12.85 -3.18 25.66
CA SER A 350 -11.69 -3.17 24.79
C SER A 350 -10.66 -2.10 25.20
N ALA A 351 -9.40 -2.31 24.79
CA ALA A 351 -8.31 -1.41 25.12
C ALA A 351 -8.37 -0.12 24.30
N GLY A 352 -8.12 1.03 24.93
CA GLY A 352 -7.78 2.27 24.22
C GLY A 352 -6.40 2.16 23.59
N ASN A 353 -6.32 1.64 22.37
CA ASN A 353 -5.08 1.35 21.64
C ASN A 353 -4.87 2.24 20.40
N TYR A 354 -5.85 3.07 20.08
CA TYR A 354 -5.79 4.03 18.99
C TYR A 354 -6.40 5.35 19.45
N PHE A 355 -5.75 6.46 19.11
CA PHE A 355 -6.19 7.79 19.49
C PHE A 355 -5.97 8.78 18.35
N ASN A 356 -6.99 9.57 18.03
CA ASN A 356 -6.91 10.65 17.05
C ASN A 356 -7.23 12.00 17.71
N TRP A 357 -6.50 12.36 18.77
CA TRP A 357 -6.81 13.55 19.58
C TRP A 357 -6.71 14.85 18.78
N ALA A 358 -7.60 15.80 19.07
CA ALA A 358 -7.43 17.19 18.64
C ALA A 358 -6.24 17.84 19.34
N ILE A 359 -5.69 18.91 18.75
CA ILE A 359 -4.58 19.68 19.33
C ILE A 359 -4.94 20.10 20.77
N PHE A 360 -4.03 19.88 21.72
CA PHE A 360 -4.16 20.12 23.18
C PHE A 360 -5.12 19.18 23.95
N ASN A 361 -5.41 17.97 23.45
CA ASN A 361 -6.17 16.92 24.15
C ASN A 361 -5.34 15.63 24.36
N PRO A 362 -5.70 14.78 25.34
CA PRO A 362 -6.84 14.91 26.25
C PRO A 362 -6.58 15.88 27.43
N ASN A 363 -7.59 16.70 27.76
CA ASN A 363 -7.65 17.45 29.02
C ASN A 363 -7.90 16.52 30.23
N THR A 364 -8.01 17.06 31.46
CA THR A 364 -8.21 16.31 32.73
C THR A 364 -9.54 15.54 32.87
N ASP A 365 -10.31 15.37 31.80
CA ASP A 365 -11.67 14.82 31.83
C ASP A 365 -11.76 13.34 31.39
N ASN A 366 -12.85 12.69 31.79
CA ASN A 366 -12.96 11.23 31.76
C ASN A 366 -13.74 10.64 30.57
N CYS A 367 -14.35 11.47 29.71
CA CYS A 367 -15.20 11.01 28.59
C CYS A 367 -14.86 11.71 27.27
N VAL A 368 -14.96 10.98 26.15
CA VAL A 368 -14.45 11.43 24.83
C VAL A 368 -15.56 11.52 23.78
N THR A 369 -15.47 12.51 22.90
CA THR A 369 -16.27 12.64 21.68
C THR A 369 -15.39 12.60 20.44
N VAL A 370 -15.96 12.23 19.29
CA VAL A 370 -15.38 12.40 17.96
C VAL A 370 -16.12 13.54 17.25
N GLY A 371 -15.38 14.54 16.78
CA GLY A 371 -15.89 15.66 15.99
C GLY A 371 -16.19 15.27 14.54
N SER A 372 -16.95 16.12 13.83
CA SER A 372 -17.20 15.99 12.39
C SER A 372 -15.95 16.14 11.52
N ASP A 373 -14.87 16.70 12.09
CA ASP A 373 -13.51 16.79 11.53
C ASP A 373 -12.66 15.54 11.81
N GLY A 374 -13.20 14.59 12.56
CA GLY A 374 -12.59 13.30 12.87
C GLY A 374 -11.63 13.29 14.05
N TYR A 375 -11.44 14.42 14.72
CA TYR A 375 -10.61 14.50 15.91
C TYR A 375 -11.38 14.13 17.19
N CYS A 376 -10.69 13.47 18.12
CA CYS A 376 -11.20 13.12 19.45
C CYS A 376 -11.04 14.31 20.42
N LEU A 377 -12.08 14.63 21.17
CA LEU A 377 -12.12 15.70 22.17
C LEU A 377 -12.56 15.14 23.53
N ALA A 378 -11.84 15.44 24.61
CA ALA A 378 -12.35 15.20 25.97
C ALA A 378 -13.31 16.34 26.34
N MET A 379 -14.58 16.04 26.63
CA MET A 379 -15.63 17.07 26.75
C MET A 379 -15.67 17.75 28.12
N THR A 380 -15.79 19.10 28.12
CA THR A 380 -16.34 19.89 29.24
C THR A 380 -17.85 20.11 29.07
N LYS A 381 -18.61 20.21 30.20
CA LYS A 381 -20.08 20.36 30.20
C LYS A 381 -20.57 21.47 29.23
N PRO A 382 -21.58 21.23 28.38
CA PRO A 382 -22.01 22.23 27.39
C PRO A 382 -23.04 23.23 27.92
N ALA A 383 -22.86 24.50 27.56
CA ALA A 383 -23.90 25.54 27.56
C ALA A 383 -24.76 25.45 26.26
N THR A 384 -26.03 25.84 26.36
CA THR A 384 -27.12 25.66 25.37
C THR A 384 -27.03 26.53 24.09
N PRO A 385 -27.52 26.06 22.92
CA PRO A 385 -27.48 26.80 21.65
C PRO A 385 -28.81 27.54 21.30
N LYS A 386 -28.71 28.61 20.51
CA LYS A 386 -29.82 29.28 19.81
C LYS A 386 -29.76 29.03 18.29
N ARG A 387 -30.96 28.97 17.71
CA ARG A 387 -31.38 28.57 16.35
C ARG A 387 -31.26 29.74 15.34
N ASN A 388 -31.08 29.46 14.05
CA ASN A 388 -31.75 30.18 12.94
C ASN A 388 -31.65 29.42 11.60
N SER A 389 -32.64 29.68 10.76
CA SER A 389 -33.07 28.98 9.54
C SER A 389 -33.01 29.88 8.30
N GLU A 390 -32.89 29.30 7.10
CA GLU A 390 -33.41 29.75 5.77
C GLU A 390 -32.66 28.98 4.64
N LYS A 391 -33.08 28.78 3.38
CA LYS A 391 -34.34 28.62 2.61
C LYS A 391 -33.86 28.35 1.15
N GLU A 392 -34.42 27.37 0.42
CA GLU A 392 -34.11 27.08 -1.01
C GLU A 392 -35.00 27.85 -2.01
N GLN A 393 -34.53 28.03 -3.26
CA GLN A 393 -35.34 28.19 -4.48
C GLN A 393 -34.64 27.68 -5.78
N PRO A 394 -35.38 27.24 -6.84
CA PRO A 394 -34.85 26.40 -7.95
C PRO A 394 -34.94 27.00 -9.38
N LEU A 395 -34.26 26.41 -10.39
CA LEU A 395 -34.42 26.77 -11.82
C LEU A 395 -34.33 25.60 -12.84
N LYS A 396 -35.49 25.33 -13.44
CA LYS A 396 -35.92 25.00 -14.83
C LYS A 396 -35.06 24.21 -15.85
N LYS A 397 -35.77 23.28 -16.52
CA LYS A 397 -35.45 22.44 -17.70
C LYS A 397 -35.42 23.19 -19.05
N ALA A 398 -34.67 22.64 -20.01
CA ALA A 398 -34.99 22.70 -21.45
C ALA A 398 -34.48 21.44 -22.20
N ALA A 399 -35.25 20.95 -23.18
CA ALA A 399 -34.87 19.92 -24.18
C ALA A 399 -34.80 20.60 -25.57
N PRO A 400 -34.16 20.03 -26.62
CA PRO A 400 -34.91 19.11 -27.52
C PRO A 400 -34.13 18.11 -28.43
N LYS A 401 -34.90 17.09 -28.88
CA LYS A 401 -35.02 16.47 -30.24
C LYS A 401 -33.96 15.49 -30.80
N ILE A 402 -34.52 14.36 -31.24
CA ILE A 402 -33.97 13.20 -31.96
C ILE A 402 -34.13 13.40 -33.48
N SER A 403 -33.14 12.97 -34.27
CA SER A 403 -33.30 12.67 -35.70
C SER A 403 -32.67 11.33 -36.08
N LYS A 404 -33.26 10.72 -37.12
CA LYS A 404 -33.19 9.31 -37.55
C LYS A 404 -31.84 8.82 -38.09
N GLN A 405 -31.62 7.53 -37.90
CA GLN A 405 -30.57 6.67 -38.49
C GLN A 405 -30.89 6.28 -39.95
N PRO A 406 -29.87 5.88 -40.74
CA PRO A 406 -30.04 4.70 -41.60
C PRO A 406 -28.86 3.70 -41.54
N ASP A 407 -29.26 2.43 -41.38
CA ASP A 407 -28.81 1.18 -42.03
C ASP A 407 -27.31 0.83 -42.13
N ASP A 408 -26.89 -0.16 -41.32
CA ASP A 408 -25.59 -0.83 -41.39
C ASP A 408 -25.68 -2.15 -42.16
N SER A 409 -24.95 -2.22 -43.27
CA SER A 409 -24.66 -3.48 -43.95
C SER A 409 -23.40 -4.12 -43.36
N LYS A 410 -23.51 -5.41 -43.04
CA LYS A 410 -22.52 -6.24 -42.34
C LYS A 410 -21.13 -6.23 -42.99
N GLN A 411 -20.09 -5.98 -42.19
CA GLN A 411 -18.76 -6.58 -42.38
C GLN A 411 -18.29 -7.24 -41.07
N LEU A 412 -17.98 -8.53 -41.14
CA LEU A 412 -17.31 -9.27 -40.07
C LEU A 412 -15.87 -8.77 -39.94
N ILE A 413 -15.57 -8.01 -38.89
CA ILE A 413 -14.21 -7.60 -38.55
C ILE A 413 -13.58 -8.71 -37.69
N SER A 414 -12.45 -9.26 -38.14
CA SER A 414 -11.67 -10.26 -37.41
C SER A 414 -11.13 -9.68 -36.10
N VAL A 415 -11.40 -10.35 -34.96
CA VAL A 415 -10.88 -9.98 -33.61
C VAL A 415 -9.35 -9.88 -33.59
N LYS A 416 -8.65 -10.69 -34.40
CA LYS A 416 -7.19 -10.57 -34.59
C LYS A 416 -6.80 -9.26 -35.27
N GLY A 417 -7.61 -8.80 -36.22
CA GLY A 417 -7.41 -7.50 -36.89
C GLY A 417 -7.59 -6.32 -35.94
N VAL A 418 -8.53 -6.41 -34.99
CA VAL A 418 -8.75 -5.38 -33.96
C VAL A 418 -7.58 -5.32 -32.97
N LEU A 419 -7.12 -6.46 -32.44
CA LEU A 419 -5.94 -6.47 -31.55
C LEU A 419 -4.69 -5.96 -32.24
N ILE A 420 -4.45 -6.38 -33.48
CA ILE A 420 -3.34 -5.90 -34.30
C ILE A 420 -3.47 -4.38 -34.50
N SER A 421 -4.68 -3.88 -34.78
CA SER A 421 -4.91 -2.45 -34.96
C SER A 421 -4.73 -1.65 -33.68
N LEU A 422 -5.11 -2.20 -32.50
CA LEU A 422 -4.89 -1.57 -31.19
C LEU A 422 -3.40 -1.50 -30.84
N VAL A 423 -2.66 -2.59 -31.08
CA VAL A 423 -1.19 -2.60 -30.90
C VAL A 423 -0.52 -1.61 -31.84
N PHE A 424 -0.91 -1.60 -33.13
CA PHE A 424 -0.40 -0.60 -34.06
C PHE A 424 -0.77 0.81 -33.63
N SER A 425 -2.01 1.06 -33.20
CA SER A 425 -2.46 2.39 -32.73
C SER A 425 -1.69 2.84 -31.50
N PHE A 426 -1.42 1.94 -30.55
CA PHE A 426 -0.60 2.21 -29.39
C PHE A 426 0.86 2.50 -29.78
N VAL A 427 1.45 1.69 -30.66
CA VAL A 427 2.81 1.92 -31.18
C VAL A 427 2.90 3.23 -31.96
N PHE A 428 1.92 3.56 -32.80
CA PHE A 428 1.84 4.83 -33.52
C PHE A 428 1.64 6.01 -32.57
N ALA A 429 0.85 5.86 -31.52
CA ALA A 429 0.68 6.88 -30.48
C ALA A 429 2.00 7.11 -29.73
N CYS A 430 2.69 6.06 -29.29
CA CYS A 430 4.00 6.17 -28.63
C CYS A 430 5.07 6.76 -29.55
N ALA A 431 5.11 6.33 -30.83
CA ALA A 431 6.03 6.88 -31.82
C ALA A 431 5.71 8.34 -32.14
N GLY A 432 4.42 8.68 -32.26
CA GLY A 432 3.95 10.06 -32.44
C GLY A 432 4.36 10.94 -31.25
N THR A 433 4.10 10.50 -30.03
CA THR A 433 4.53 11.21 -28.82
C THR A 433 6.04 11.40 -28.81
N TYR A 434 6.84 10.37 -29.11
CA TYR A 434 8.30 10.51 -29.16
C TYR A 434 8.80 11.46 -30.25
N LEU A 435 8.14 11.50 -31.42
CA LEU A 435 8.54 12.37 -32.53
C LEU A 435 8.12 13.84 -32.31
N PHE A 436 7.01 14.09 -31.62
CA PHE A 436 6.44 15.43 -31.47
C PHE A 436 6.62 16.05 -30.08
N ALA A 437 6.81 15.24 -29.02
CA ALA A 437 7.13 15.73 -27.69
C ALA A 437 8.63 15.92 -27.54
N LYS A 438 9.02 17.00 -26.85
CA LYS A 438 10.41 17.17 -26.44
C LYS A 438 10.73 16.17 -25.31
N PRO A 439 11.88 15.48 -25.36
CA PRO A 439 12.30 14.61 -24.27
C PRO A 439 12.38 15.36 -22.94
N LEU A 440 11.88 14.75 -21.86
CA LEU A 440 11.97 15.32 -20.50
C LEU A 440 13.42 15.36 -19.98
N ILE A 441 14.26 14.48 -20.51
CA ILE A 441 15.67 14.29 -20.15
C ILE A 441 16.55 14.34 -21.39
N GLU A 442 17.83 14.64 -21.19
CA GLU A 442 18.88 14.59 -22.20
C GLU A 442 19.90 13.48 -21.85
N PRO A 443 19.51 12.20 -21.96
CA PRO A 443 20.30 11.10 -21.42
C PRO A 443 21.61 10.93 -22.14
N VAL A 444 22.67 10.69 -21.37
CA VAL A 444 24.00 10.36 -21.90
C VAL A 444 24.29 8.87 -21.71
N GLY A 445 24.92 8.25 -22.70
CA GLY A 445 25.34 6.85 -22.59
C GLY A 445 26.39 6.68 -21.50
N TYR A 446 26.26 5.64 -20.70
CA TYR A 446 27.23 5.26 -19.68
C TYR A 446 27.30 3.74 -19.55
N SER A 447 28.37 3.25 -18.95
CA SER A 447 28.54 1.82 -18.66
C SER A 447 29.22 1.70 -17.31
N LEU A 448 28.61 0.93 -16.42
CA LEU A 448 29.21 0.53 -15.15
C LEU A 448 29.84 -0.85 -15.32
N PRO A 449 30.99 -1.12 -14.68
CA PRO A 449 31.54 -2.48 -14.66
C PRO A 449 30.50 -3.46 -14.11
N PRO A 450 30.47 -4.74 -14.53
CA PRO A 450 29.51 -5.72 -14.01
C PRO A 450 29.51 -5.76 -12.48
N ALA A 451 28.32 -5.90 -11.89
CA ALA A 451 28.18 -5.97 -10.44
C ALA A 451 29.07 -7.11 -9.88
N PRO A 452 29.77 -6.88 -8.75
CA PRO A 452 30.61 -7.90 -8.15
C PRO A 452 29.78 -9.13 -7.76
N PRO A 453 30.31 -10.35 -7.94
CA PRO A 453 29.62 -11.56 -7.52
C PRO A 453 29.49 -11.62 -5.99
N PHE A 454 28.44 -12.27 -5.49
CA PHE A 454 28.22 -12.50 -4.06
C PHE A 454 29.13 -13.60 -3.50
N GLU A 455 30.43 -13.31 -3.44
CA GLU A 455 31.49 -14.18 -2.96
C GLU A 455 32.32 -13.50 -1.86
N GLY A 456 33.10 -14.28 -1.10
CA GLY A 456 33.98 -13.75 -0.06
C GLY A 456 33.22 -12.94 1.00
N ALA A 457 33.58 -11.67 1.16
CA ALA A 457 32.92 -10.74 2.10
C ALA A 457 31.49 -10.39 1.69
N LEU A 458 31.12 -10.56 0.41
CA LEU A 458 29.79 -10.35 -0.14
C LEU A 458 28.95 -11.63 -0.19
N LYS A 459 29.44 -12.73 0.41
CA LYS A 459 28.74 -14.02 0.36
C LYS A 459 27.35 -13.91 0.99
N GLN A 460 26.35 -14.23 0.17
CA GLN A 460 24.95 -14.21 0.54
C GLN A 460 24.66 -15.04 1.81
N ASN A 461 23.79 -14.50 2.67
CA ASN A 461 23.35 -15.11 3.92
C ASN A 461 21.88 -14.72 4.22
N GLU A 462 21.37 -15.01 5.42
CA GLU A 462 19.98 -14.73 5.83
C GLU A 462 19.94 -13.96 7.16
N VAL A 463 20.96 -13.16 7.44
CA VAL A 463 21.06 -12.42 8.70
C VAL A 463 19.92 -11.39 8.82
N LEU A 464 19.60 -10.68 7.73
CA LEU A 464 18.54 -9.66 7.74
C LEU A 464 17.13 -10.26 7.74
N ALA A 465 16.97 -11.51 7.27
CA ALA A 465 15.70 -12.25 7.34
C ALA A 465 15.26 -12.54 8.79
N ARG A 466 16.12 -12.28 9.78
CA ARG A 466 15.83 -12.42 11.22
C ARG A 466 15.42 -11.12 11.88
N ALA A 467 15.30 -10.03 11.12
CA ALA A 467 14.88 -8.75 11.65
C ALA A 467 13.41 -8.81 12.08
N GLU A 468 13.10 -8.19 13.21
CA GLU A 468 11.74 -7.99 13.69
C GLU A 468 11.15 -6.74 13.05
N ARG A 469 9.87 -6.82 12.66
CA ARG A 469 9.12 -5.70 12.11
C ARG A 469 8.44 -4.92 13.23
N LEU A 470 8.96 -3.72 13.49
CA LEU A 470 8.44 -2.81 14.49
C LEU A 470 7.46 -1.83 13.84
N LEU A 471 6.39 -1.47 14.57
CA LEU A 471 5.41 -0.47 14.15
C LEU A 471 4.75 -0.80 12.79
N LEU A 472 4.54 -2.10 12.50
CA LEU A 472 3.94 -2.55 11.25
C LEU A 472 2.59 -1.86 11.00
N ASP A 473 2.47 -1.26 9.82
CA ASP A 473 1.34 -0.49 9.31
C ASP A 473 0.97 0.77 10.13
N GLN A 474 1.83 1.17 11.07
CA GLN A 474 1.69 2.42 11.83
C GLN A 474 2.55 3.55 11.27
N ILE A 475 3.59 3.21 10.51
CA ILE A 475 4.52 4.14 9.87
C ILE A 475 4.64 3.83 8.38
N TYR A 476 5.09 4.80 7.59
CA TYR A 476 5.28 4.61 6.15
C TYR A 476 6.55 5.30 5.66
N GLY A 477 7.44 4.51 5.06
CA GLY A 477 8.71 4.93 4.50
C GLY A 477 9.67 5.57 5.51
N PRO A 478 10.04 4.88 6.62
CA PRO A 478 11.02 5.36 7.57
C PRO A 478 12.40 5.47 6.91
N GLU A 479 12.75 6.65 6.43
CA GLU A 479 13.92 6.85 5.56
C GLU A 479 15.20 7.10 6.33
N SER A 480 15.14 7.97 7.31
CA SER A 480 16.32 8.41 8.05
C SER A 480 16.10 8.17 9.52
N LEU A 481 17.14 7.68 10.18
CA LEU A 481 17.14 7.39 11.60
C LEU A 481 18.21 8.21 12.32
N ALA A 482 17.88 8.70 13.50
CA ALA A 482 18.83 9.31 14.42
C ALA A 482 18.49 8.93 15.86
N ILE A 483 19.49 8.67 16.70
CA ILE A 483 19.28 8.34 18.11
C ILE A 483 19.78 9.48 18.96
N HIS A 484 18.94 9.94 19.87
CA HIS A 484 19.33 10.95 20.83
C HIS A 484 20.24 10.32 21.90
N PRO A 485 21.51 10.76 22.04
CA PRO A 485 22.52 10.03 22.79
C PRO A 485 22.26 9.97 24.30
N VAL A 486 21.52 10.95 24.85
CA VAL A 486 21.22 11.02 26.29
C VAL A 486 19.94 10.25 26.65
N SER A 487 18.83 10.51 25.95
CA SER A 487 17.53 9.87 26.21
C SER A 487 17.41 8.46 25.62
N GLY A 488 18.28 8.07 24.67
CA GLY A 488 18.22 6.78 23.99
C GLY A 488 17.05 6.64 23.02
N ARG A 489 16.29 7.71 22.77
CA ARG A 489 15.11 7.68 21.91
C ARG A 489 15.49 7.74 20.44
N LEU A 490 14.78 6.95 19.64
CA LEU A 490 14.96 6.90 18.19
C LEU A 490 14.09 7.95 17.53
N TRP A 491 14.63 8.65 16.55
CA TRP A 491 13.90 9.55 15.67
C TRP A 491 13.92 8.97 14.26
N ALA A 492 12.75 8.92 13.63
CA ALA A 492 12.58 8.39 12.28
C ALA A 492 11.77 9.37 11.42
N SER A 493 12.23 9.65 10.21
CA SER A 493 11.48 10.45 9.24
C SER A 493 10.65 9.58 8.30
N MET A 494 9.44 10.02 8.00
CA MET A 494 8.45 9.26 7.22
C MET A 494 8.28 9.83 5.81
N LYS A 495 7.75 9.02 4.90
CA LYS A 495 7.34 9.45 3.56
C LYS A 495 6.18 10.43 3.55
N THR A 496 5.40 10.46 4.63
CA THR A 496 4.33 11.44 4.87
C THR A 496 4.86 12.83 5.27
N GLY A 497 6.17 13.01 5.47
CA GLY A 497 6.76 14.26 5.94
C GLY A 497 6.85 14.38 7.47
N LEU A 498 6.27 13.41 8.21
CA LEU A 498 6.35 13.37 9.67
C LEU A 498 7.72 12.92 10.15
N ILE A 499 8.17 13.49 11.27
CA ILE A 499 9.38 13.09 11.98
C ILE A 499 8.97 12.59 13.37
N CYS A 500 9.04 11.28 13.57
CA CYS A 500 8.49 10.60 14.74
C CYS A 500 9.58 10.27 15.75
N GLU A 501 9.30 10.57 17.02
CA GLU A 501 10.05 10.09 18.17
C GLU A 501 9.48 8.73 18.59
N ILE A 502 10.32 7.71 18.57
CA ILE A 502 9.97 6.32 18.86
C ILE A 502 10.67 5.92 20.16
N ALA A 503 9.84 5.57 21.14
CA ALA A 503 10.27 4.92 22.36
C ALA A 503 10.63 3.46 22.08
N LEU A 504 11.83 3.08 22.51
CA LEU A 504 12.36 1.72 22.39
C LEU A 504 12.34 0.98 23.74
N ASP A 505 11.91 1.64 24.81
CA ASP A 505 11.82 1.11 26.17
C ASP A 505 10.50 0.34 26.39
N GLY A 506 10.57 -0.99 26.36
CA GLY A 506 9.44 -1.89 26.58
C GLY A 506 9.44 -3.08 25.62
N ASP A 507 8.47 -3.99 25.76
CA ASP A 507 8.31 -5.13 24.85
C ASP A 507 7.80 -4.71 23.46
N THR A 508 7.16 -3.55 23.33
CA THR A 508 6.60 -3.01 22.08
C THR A 508 7.00 -1.55 21.86
N PRO A 509 7.59 -1.20 20.70
CA PRO A 509 7.89 0.20 20.36
C PRO A 509 6.64 1.06 20.25
N GLU A 510 6.76 2.35 20.59
CA GLU A 510 5.64 3.29 20.60
C GLU A 510 6.06 4.66 20.07
N ILE A 511 5.22 5.27 19.23
CA ILE A 511 5.41 6.66 18.78
C ILE A 511 5.00 7.60 19.90
N LYS A 512 5.95 8.37 20.44
CA LYS A 512 5.71 9.32 21.54
C LYS A 512 5.36 10.71 21.06
N ARG A 513 5.97 11.14 19.96
CA ARG A 513 5.78 12.48 19.38
C ARG A 513 5.95 12.39 17.87
N ALA A 514 5.28 13.28 17.15
CA ALA A 514 5.53 13.53 15.74
C ALA A 514 5.69 15.03 15.50
N VAL A 515 6.61 15.40 14.62
CA VAL A 515 6.86 16.79 14.21
C VAL A 515 6.63 16.90 12.71
N SER A 516 5.94 17.96 12.28
CA SER A 516 5.81 18.35 10.88
C SER A 516 6.62 19.62 10.62
N LEU A 517 7.27 19.70 9.46
CA LEU A 517 8.00 20.89 9.02
C LEU A 517 7.07 21.92 8.33
N THR A 518 5.82 21.55 8.08
CA THR A 518 4.82 22.35 7.37
C THR A 518 3.48 22.35 8.12
N ASN A 519 2.67 23.36 7.85
CA ASN A 519 1.29 23.45 8.33
C ASN A 519 0.28 22.78 7.37
N PHE A 520 0.77 22.23 6.25
CA PHE A 520 -0.08 21.53 5.27
C PHE A 520 -0.64 20.23 5.88
N THR A 521 -1.95 20.03 5.75
CA THR A 521 -2.67 18.82 6.23
C THR A 521 -2.85 17.81 5.10
N ASP A 522 -3.37 16.62 5.40
CA ASP A 522 -3.64 15.55 4.40
C ASP A 522 -2.38 14.98 3.74
N CYS A 523 -1.31 14.83 4.53
CA CYS A 523 -0.07 14.23 4.09
C CYS A 523 -0.13 12.70 4.10
N ASP A 524 -0.34 12.13 2.92
CA ASP A 524 -0.46 10.67 2.70
C ASP A 524 0.83 10.02 2.14
N GLY A 525 1.88 10.81 1.90
CA GLY A 525 3.13 10.34 1.29
C GLY A 525 3.00 9.98 -0.19
N SER A 526 1.94 10.45 -0.85
CA SER A 526 1.74 10.25 -2.29
C SER A 526 2.54 11.24 -3.14
N TYR A 527 2.69 10.89 -4.42
CA TYR A 527 3.32 11.74 -5.43
C TYR A 527 2.73 13.17 -5.46
N THR A 528 1.45 13.39 -5.13
CA THR A 528 0.81 14.72 -5.23
C THR A 528 1.00 15.58 -3.97
N THR A 529 1.17 14.98 -2.80
CA THR A 529 1.27 15.69 -1.52
C THR A 529 2.71 15.94 -1.10
N ALA A 530 3.66 15.08 -1.51
CA ALA A 530 5.06 15.09 -1.07
C ALA A 530 5.73 16.48 -1.09
N SER A 531 5.63 17.25 -2.18
CA SER A 531 6.27 18.57 -2.31
C SER A 531 5.70 19.65 -1.38
N ARG A 532 4.52 19.43 -0.79
CA ARG A 532 3.88 20.35 0.16
C ARG A 532 4.06 19.88 1.61
N CYS A 533 4.05 18.57 1.80
CA CYS A 533 4.24 17.89 3.07
C CYS A 533 5.71 17.88 3.52
N GLY A 534 6.63 17.96 2.56
CA GLY A 534 8.04 17.67 2.79
C GLY A 534 8.32 16.17 2.70
N ARG A 535 9.60 15.86 2.59
CA ARG A 535 10.16 14.52 2.63
C ARG A 535 11.52 14.63 3.35
N PRO A 536 11.55 14.46 4.68
CA PRO A 536 12.79 14.51 5.43
C PRO A 536 13.61 13.24 5.16
N LEU A 537 14.75 13.38 4.48
CA LEU A 537 15.61 12.26 4.06
C LEU A 537 16.87 12.14 4.92
N GLY A 538 17.30 13.24 5.56
CA GLY A 538 18.50 13.28 6.39
C GLY A 538 18.21 13.75 7.80
N LEU A 539 18.47 12.90 8.81
CA LEU A 539 18.38 13.24 10.23
C LEU A 539 19.73 13.13 10.94
N ARG A 540 20.09 14.11 11.75
CA ARG A 540 21.22 14.05 12.71
C ARG A 540 20.90 14.75 14.01
N ILE A 541 21.36 14.18 15.11
CA ILE A 541 21.36 14.88 16.40
C ILE A 541 22.65 15.70 16.49
N THR A 542 22.53 17.00 16.73
CA THR A 542 23.68 17.88 16.95
C THR A 542 24.32 17.57 18.30
N PRO A 543 25.58 17.99 18.55
CA PRO A 543 26.20 17.85 19.87
C PRO A 543 25.42 18.51 21.01
N LYS A 544 24.49 19.43 20.70
CA LYS A 544 23.62 20.10 21.68
C LYS A 544 22.31 19.33 21.97
N GLY A 545 22.06 18.21 21.29
CA GLY A 545 20.81 17.45 21.42
C GLY A 545 19.67 17.93 20.52
N GLU A 546 19.93 18.89 19.62
CA GLU A 546 18.93 19.37 18.66
C GLU A 546 18.86 18.43 17.45
N LEU A 547 17.70 18.30 16.83
CA LEU A 547 17.53 17.46 15.63
C LEU A 547 17.67 18.32 14.37
N LEU A 548 18.71 18.04 13.59
CA LEU A 548 18.97 18.64 12.29
C LEU A 548 18.33 17.79 11.19
N VAL A 549 17.67 18.46 10.25
CA VAL A 549 16.82 17.81 9.24
C VAL A 549 17.08 18.38 7.85
N ALA A 550 17.47 17.52 6.90
CA ALA A 550 17.44 17.81 5.47
C ALA A 550 16.12 17.29 4.89
N ASP A 551 15.35 18.20 4.30
CA ASP A 551 14.11 17.90 3.59
C ASP A 551 14.28 18.12 2.10
N ALA A 552 13.83 17.14 1.30
CA ALA A 552 13.98 17.13 -0.15
C ALA A 552 13.25 18.28 -0.85
N TYR A 553 12.24 18.90 -0.22
CA TYR A 553 11.42 19.95 -0.82
C TYR A 553 11.43 21.25 -0.03
N LEU A 554 11.60 21.18 1.29
CA LEU A 554 11.42 22.32 2.18
C LEU A 554 12.75 22.99 2.57
N GLY A 555 13.88 22.31 2.42
CA GLY A 555 15.22 22.84 2.75
C GLY A 555 15.80 22.26 4.05
N LEU A 556 16.58 23.07 4.77
CA LEU A 556 17.31 22.65 5.97
C LEU A 556 16.66 23.21 7.24
N PHE A 557 16.41 22.35 8.22
CA PHE A 557 15.75 22.71 9.48
C PHE A 557 16.56 22.27 10.70
N LEU A 558 16.39 23.02 11.79
CA LEU A 558 16.85 22.67 13.13
C LEU A 558 15.65 22.63 14.07
N ILE A 559 15.50 21.52 14.78
CA ILE A 559 14.42 21.30 15.74
C ILE A 559 15.03 21.23 17.13
N ASP A 560 14.73 22.25 17.94
CA ASP A 560 14.99 22.24 19.37
C ASP A 560 13.97 21.31 20.02
N LEU A 561 14.42 20.12 20.45
CA LEU A 561 13.54 19.06 20.94
C LEU A 561 12.92 19.41 22.30
N ASP A 562 13.67 20.15 23.14
CA ASP A 562 13.26 20.55 24.50
C ASP A 562 12.27 21.71 24.48
N ARG A 563 12.48 22.68 23.59
CA ARG A 563 11.60 23.86 23.44
C ARG A 563 10.51 23.67 22.39
N GLU A 564 10.50 22.51 21.74
CA GLU A 564 9.57 22.16 20.65
C GLU A 564 9.55 23.21 19.52
N LYS A 565 10.73 23.76 19.21
CA LYS A 565 10.85 24.86 18.25
C LYS A 565 11.49 24.36 16.95
N VAL A 566 10.73 24.46 15.86
CA VAL A 566 11.23 24.25 14.49
C VAL A 566 11.76 25.56 13.93
N SER A 567 13.00 25.56 13.45
CA SER A 567 13.65 26.71 12.81
C SER A 567 14.10 26.32 11.41
N ASN A 568 13.61 27.02 10.40
CA ASN A 568 14.12 26.90 9.03
C ASN A 568 15.47 27.64 8.93
N LEU A 569 16.55 26.92 8.62
CA LEU A 569 17.88 27.48 8.42
C LEU A 569 18.05 28.06 7.02
N PHE A 570 17.53 27.36 6.00
CA PHE A 570 17.34 27.89 4.64
C PHE A 570 16.29 27.05 3.89
N ALA A 571 15.53 27.69 3.00
CA ALA A 571 14.50 27.02 2.21
C ALA A 571 15.06 26.40 0.92
N SER A 572 14.41 25.37 0.38
CA SER A 572 14.71 24.89 -0.98
C SER A 572 14.56 26.04 -2.00
N GLY A 573 15.36 26.03 -3.06
CA GLY A 573 15.49 27.15 -3.99
C GLY A 573 16.48 28.23 -3.55
N SER A 574 17.16 28.09 -2.41
CA SER A 574 18.19 29.03 -1.95
C SER A 574 19.40 29.04 -2.88
N GLU A 575 19.99 30.23 -3.09
CA GLU A 575 21.19 30.42 -3.90
C GLU A 575 22.42 29.81 -3.23
N VAL A 576 23.26 29.14 -4.03
CA VAL A 576 24.56 28.63 -3.59
C VAL A 576 25.63 29.66 -3.96
N ASN A 577 26.33 30.22 -2.98
CA ASN A 577 27.19 31.39 -3.12
C ASN A 577 28.26 31.26 -4.24
N ASN A 578 28.80 30.06 -4.44
CA ASN A 578 29.78 29.77 -5.50
C ASN A 578 29.17 29.05 -6.71
N ASP A 579 27.84 29.03 -6.86
CA ASP A 579 27.11 28.37 -7.95
C ASP A 579 25.73 29.00 -8.24
N LEU A 580 25.69 30.32 -8.44
CA LEU A 580 24.46 31.12 -8.51
C LEU A 580 23.44 30.69 -9.60
N LYS A 581 23.86 29.92 -10.60
CA LYS A 581 22.97 29.46 -11.69
C LYS A 581 22.05 28.32 -11.28
N ASN A 582 22.42 27.58 -10.24
CA ASN A 582 21.74 26.36 -9.81
C ASN A 582 21.32 26.53 -8.35
N PRO A 583 20.13 27.10 -8.08
CA PRO A 583 19.60 27.13 -6.72
C PRO A 583 19.40 25.72 -6.18
N THR A 584 19.28 25.59 -4.86
CA THR A 584 19.05 24.29 -4.23
C THR A 584 17.73 23.66 -4.68
N ARG A 585 17.71 22.32 -4.81
CA ARG A 585 16.49 21.61 -5.21
C ARG A 585 16.21 20.35 -4.39
N TYR A 586 17.11 19.36 -4.45
CA TYR A 586 16.89 18.03 -3.88
C TYR A 586 17.95 17.70 -2.82
N LEU A 587 17.72 18.16 -1.59
CA LEU A 587 18.56 17.78 -0.45
C LEU A 587 18.24 16.36 0.01
N ASN A 588 19.27 15.59 0.38
CA ASN A 588 19.10 14.19 0.76
C ASN A 588 19.58 13.94 2.20
N ASP A 589 20.84 13.59 2.41
CA ASP A 589 21.40 13.32 3.75
C ASP A 589 22.33 14.46 4.20
N LEU A 590 22.64 14.50 5.49
CA LEU A 590 23.50 15.52 6.08
C LEU A 590 24.33 15.02 7.26
N ASP A 591 25.36 15.78 7.60
CA ASP A 591 26.14 15.60 8.82
C ASP A 591 26.79 16.90 9.28
N VAL A 592 27.44 16.89 10.45
CA VAL A 592 28.06 18.07 11.05
C VAL A 592 29.58 17.92 11.03
N LEU A 593 30.25 18.90 10.42
CA LEU A 593 31.70 18.98 10.39
C LEU A 593 32.26 19.39 11.77
N PRO A 594 33.52 19.01 12.10
CA PRO A 594 34.16 19.39 13.36
C PRO A 594 34.25 20.91 13.61
N ASP A 595 34.19 21.73 12.56
CA ASP A 595 34.20 23.19 12.66
C ASP A 595 32.80 23.83 12.81
N GLY A 596 31.76 22.99 12.96
CA GLY A 596 30.37 23.41 13.17
C GLY A 596 29.60 23.77 11.90
N ARG A 597 30.22 23.64 10.72
CA ARG A 597 29.47 23.69 9.45
C ARG A 597 28.63 22.43 9.29
N ILE A 598 27.48 22.58 8.64
CA ILE A 598 26.64 21.47 8.23
C ILE A 598 27.06 21.09 6.81
N VAL A 599 27.33 19.82 6.56
CA VAL A 599 27.57 19.29 5.22
C VAL A 599 26.37 18.45 4.79
N MET A 600 25.96 18.57 3.54
CA MET A 600 24.76 17.89 3.02
C MET A 600 24.94 17.50 1.57
N SER A 601 24.27 16.43 1.16
CA SER A 601 24.20 16.02 -0.23
C SER A 601 23.00 16.69 -0.87
N GLU A 602 23.21 17.11 -2.10
CA GLU A 602 22.14 17.45 -3.00
C GLU A 602 22.20 16.50 -4.19
N SER A 603 21.25 15.57 -4.25
CA SER A 603 21.26 14.49 -5.24
C SER A 603 21.11 15.03 -6.66
N SER A 604 20.28 16.06 -6.84
CA SER A 604 20.16 16.76 -8.12
C SER A 604 19.72 18.20 -7.91
N HIS A 605 20.38 19.13 -8.60
CA HIS A 605 19.90 20.51 -8.74
C HIS A 605 18.88 20.65 -9.89
N ARG A 606 18.55 19.57 -10.62
CA ARG A 606 17.66 19.58 -11.79
C ARG A 606 16.30 18.94 -11.51
N PHE A 607 16.29 17.77 -10.87
CA PHE A 607 15.07 17.03 -10.49
C PHE A 607 14.97 16.94 -8.97
N ASP A 608 13.75 16.81 -8.46
CA ASP A 608 13.49 16.59 -7.02
C ASP A 608 13.06 15.15 -6.74
N ASP A 609 12.82 14.82 -5.47
CA ASP A 609 12.58 13.44 -5.00
C ASP A 609 11.47 12.69 -5.76
N ARG A 610 10.39 13.36 -6.20
CA ARG A 610 9.30 12.62 -6.89
C ARG A 610 9.67 12.24 -8.32
N ASP A 611 10.62 12.95 -8.90
CA ASP A 611 11.08 12.78 -10.27
C ASP A 611 12.52 12.25 -10.32
N PHE A 612 13.03 11.69 -9.21
CA PHE A 612 14.43 11.26 -9.07
C PHE A 612 14.87 10.25 -10.12
N LEU A 613 13.96 9.36 -10.55
CA LEU A 613 14.23 8.39 -11.63
C LEU A 613 14.60 9.08 -12.94
N LEU A 614 14.11 10.29 -13.20
CA LEU A 614 14.52 11.07 -14.37
C LEU A 614 15.99 11.48 -14.29
N ASP A 615 16.52 11.80 -13.10
CA ASP A 615 17.94 12.14 -12.93
C ASP A 615 18.84 10.92 -13.16
N LEU A 616 18.46 9.76 -12.59
CA LEU A 616 19.16 8.50 -12.82
C LEU A 616 19.09 8.06 -14.29
N PHE A 617 17.94 8.22 -14.94
CA PHE A 617 17.76 7.94 -16.37
C PHE A 617 18.45 8.97 -17.26
N GLU A 618 18.66 10.20 -16.81
CA GLU A 618 19.46 11.17 -17.53
C GLU A 618 20.96 10.87 -17.41
N HIS A 619 21.37 10.40 -16.23
CA HIS A 619 22.74 10.08 -15.86
C HIS A 619 23.70 11.23 -16.17
N ARG A 620 23.39 12.43 -15.68
CA ARG A 620 24.27 13.60 -15.77
C ARG A 620 24.78 13.99 -14.39
N PRO A 621 25.92 14.70 -14.33
CA PRO A 621 26.53 15.10 -13.06
C PRO A 621 25.80 16.31 -12.44
N ASN A 622 24.52 16.16 -12.11
CA ASN A 622 23.64 17.21 -11.58
C ASN A 622 23.74 17.37 -10.05
N GLY A 623 24.56 16.57 -9.38
CA GLY A 623 24.66 16.50 -7.93
C GLY A 623 25.80 17.32 -7.34
N ARG A 624 25.66 17.68 -6.05
CA ARG A 624 26.63 18.49 -5.29
C ARG A 624 26.76 18.00 -3.84
N ILE A 625 27.92 18.25 -3.24
CA ILE A 625 28.06 18.28 -1.77
C ILE A 625 28.09 19.74 -1.35
N LEU A 626 27.18 20.14 -0.48
CA LEU A 626 27.03 21.51 -0.01
C LEU A 626 27.51 21.62 1.45
N THR A 627 28.00 22.80 1.80
CA THR A 627 28.32 23.18 3.18
C THR A 627 27.55 24.45 3.53
N PHE A 628 26.95 24.45 4.72
CA PHE A 628 26.22 25.56 5.28
C PHE A 628 26.84 25.99 6.60
N LYS A 629 27.03 27.30 6.77
CA LYS A 629 27.54 27.88 8.02
C LYS A 629 26.41 28.64 8.73
N PRO A 630 25.81 28.07 9.79
CA PRO A 630 24.65 28.69 10.45
C PRO A 630 24.89 30.12 10.96
N ALA A 631 26.10 30.42 11.44
CA ALA A 631 26.42 31.74 12.01
C ALA A 631 26.39 32.88 10.97
N THR A 632 26.64 32.58 9.70
CA THR A 632 26.70 33.59 8.62
C THR A 632 25.62 33.40 7.56
N GLY A 633 24.91 32.26 7.57
CA GLY A 633 23.98 31.87 6.51
C GLY A 633 24.66 31.51 5.19
N GLU A 634 25.98 31.29 5.20
CA GLU A 634 26.76 31.03 3.98
C GLU A 634 26.56 29.59 3.49
N LEU A 635 26.12 29.43 2.24
CA LEU A 635 25.85 28.16 1.58
C LEU A 635 26.76 27.97 0.36
N LYS A 636 27.67 27.00 0.40
CA LYS A 636 28.69 26.78 -0.65
C LYS A 636 28.72 25.34 -1.11
N ALA A 637 28.92 25.12 -2.40
CA ALA A 637 29.29 23.81 -2.91
C ALA A 637 30.75 23.48 -2.54
N LEU A 638 30.94 22.39 -1.80
CA LEU A 638 32.22 21.77 -1.49
C LEU A 638 32.70 20.90 -2.66
N ALA A 639 31.79 20.15 -3.27
CA ALA A 639 32.02 19.38 -4.49
C ALA A 639 30.84 19.57 -5.46
N LYS A 640 31.12 19.50 -6.76
CA LYS A 640 30.14 19.66 -7.84
C LYS A 640 30.35 18.57 -8.89
N ASN A 641 29.40 18.48 -9.80
CA ASN A 641 29.45 17.55 -10.94
C ASN A 641 29.47 16.08 -10.49
N LEU A 642 28.61 15.74 -9.52
CA LEU A 642 28.47 14.39 -9.00
C LEU A 642 27.22 13.73 -9.58
N TYR A 643 27.24 12.41 -9.70
CA TYR A 643 26.14 11.60 -10.21
C TYR A 643 25.29 11.09 -9.04
N PHE A 644 24.29 11.87 -8.66
CA PHE A 644 23.34 11.53 -7.60
C PHE A 644 24.03 11.19 -6.25
N PRO A 645 24.71 12.16 -5.61
CA PRO A 645 25.22 11.96 -4.25
C PRO A 645 24.04 11.77 -3.30
N ASN A 646 24.13 10.78 -2.42
CA ASN A 646 23.04 10.35 -1.55
C ASN A 646 23.46 10.44 -0.07
N GLY A 647 23.69 9.33 0.63
CA GLY A 647 24.11 9.32 2.03
C GLY A 647 25.41 10.08 2.31
N ILE A 648 25.50 10.71 3.48
CA ILE A 648 26.69 11.44 3.96
C ILE A 648 27.10 10.95 5.35
N GLN A 649 28.40 10.80 5.58
CA GLN A 649 28.97 10.52 6.89
C GLN A 649 30.29 11.28 7.06
N VAL A 650 30.40 12.08 8.11
CA VAL A 650 31.66 12.75 8.49
C VAL A 650 32.52 11.81 9.32
N TYR A 651 33.82 11.75 9.00
CA TYR A 651 34.82 10.99 9.74
C TYR A 651 36.13 11.79 9.82
N GLY A 652 36.45 12.31 11.00
CA GLY A 652 37.63 13.17 11.18
C GLY A 652 37.53 14.44 10.33
N ASN A 653 38.46 14.62 9.38
CA ASN A 653 38.45 15.74 8.43
C ASN A 653 37.80 15.40 7.08
N ASP A 654 37.24 14.20 6.95
CA ASP A 654 36.73 13.68 5.70
C ASP A 654 35.21 13.65 5.70
N VAL A 655 34.63 13.96 4.55
CA VAL A 655 33.23 13.76 4.23
C VAL A 655 33.17 12.55 3.31
N ILE A 656 32.62 11.45 3.82
CA ILE A 656 32.36 10.24 3.04
C ILE A 656 30.93 10.34 2.52
N TYR A 657 30.72 10.06 1.25
CA TYR A 657 29.39 10.13 0.64
C TYR A 657 29.21 9.01 -0.39
N SER A 658 27.98 8.52 -0.49
CA SER A 658 27.60 7.58 -1.55
C SER A 658 27.27 8.37 -2.82
N GLU A 659 27.79 7.92 -3.95
CA GLU A 659 27.45 8.46 -5.27
C GLU A 659 26.64 7.40 -6.02
N MET A 660 25.32 7.43 -5.78
CA MET A 660 24.38 6.38 -6.16
C MET A 660 24.42 6.13 -7.67
N GLY A 661 24.44 7.19 -8.48
CA GLY A 661 24.46 7.09 -9.94
C GLY A 661 25.70 6.38 -10.50
N MET A 662 26.78 6.29 -9.71
CA MET A 662 28.02 5.60 -10.07
C MET A 662 28.25 4.32 -9.26
N ALA A 663 27.30 3.91 -8.41
CA ALA A 663 27.41 2.75 -7.54
C ALA A 663 28.74 2.68 -6.77
N ARG A 664 29.15 3.79 -6.15
CA ARG A 664 30.43 3.91 -5.45
C ARG A 664 30.34 4.76 -4.19
N ILE A 665 31.38 4.70 -3.35
CA ILE A 665 31.56 5.54 -2.17
C ILE A 665 32.80 6.41 -2.37
N GLN A 666 32.64 7.70 -2.17
CA GLN A 666 33.68 8.69 -2.31
C GLN A 666 34.00 9.37 -0.98
N ARG A 667 35.19 9.94 -0.90
CA ARG A 667 35.70 10.69 0.23
C ARG A 667 36.22 12.03 -0.27
N ILE A 668 35.90 13.11 0.45
CA ILE A 668 36.53 14.42 0.25
C ILE A 668 37.00 14.99 1.58
N ASN A 669 38.26 15.39 1.65
CA ASN A 669 38.78 16.10 2.81
C ASN A 669 38.29 17.54 2.79
N TYR A 670 37.52 17.98 3.78
CA TYR A 670 36.88 19.29 3.71
C TYR A 670 37.86 20.48 3.90
N LYS A 671 39.12 20.20 4.27
CA LYS A 671 40.18 21.20 4.45
C LYS A 671 41.10 21.27 3.23
N THR A 672 41.60 20.13 2.74
CA THR A 672 42.51 20.07 1.58
C THR A 672 41.78 20.03 0.25
N LEU A 673 40.48 19.66 0.26
CA LEU A 673 39.63 19.39 -0.91
C LEU A 673 40.10 18.22 -1.77
N GLU A 674 41.00 17.39 -1.24
CA GLU A 674 41.43 16.15 -1.90
C GLU A 674 40.29 15.14 -1.91
N THR A 675 40.08 14.51 -3.07
CA THR A 675 39.01 13.54 -3.31
C THR A 675 39.58 12.16 -3.61
N GLU A 676 38.91 11.13 -3.12
CA GLU A 676 39.29 9.74 -3.34
C GLU A 676 38.05 8.85 -3.46
N THR A 677 38.06 7.90 -4.38
CA THR A 677 37.08 6.81 -4.40
C THR A 677 37.54 5.73 -3.44
N ILE A 678 36.79 5.51 -2.36
CA ILE A 678 37.15 4.51 -1.35
C ILE A 678 36.57 3.13 -1.67
N VAL A 679 35.34 3.07 -2.20
CA VAL A 679 34.75 1.82 -2.68
C VAL A 679 34.22 2.06 -4.08
N ASP A 680 34.62 1.24 -5.03
CA ASP A 680 34.13 1.30 -6.41
C ASP A 680 33.36 0.02 -6.75
N ASN A 681 32.50 0.10 -7.77
CA ASN A 681 31.69 -1.01 -8.28
C ASN A 681 30.92 -1.78 -7.20
N LEU A 682 30.04 -1.10 -6.46
CA LEU A 682 29.15 -1.73 -5.48
C LEU A 682 28.17 -2.71 -6.16
N PRO A 683 27.71 -3.76 -5.43
CA PRO A 683 26.72 -4.72 -5.92
C PRO A 683 25.34 -4.13 -6.16
N GLY A 684 25.10 -2.88 -5.74
CA GLY A 684 23.83 -2.19 -5.89
C GLY A 684 24.00 -0.69 -5.70
N TYR A 685 22.87 0.00 -5.60
CA TYR A 685 22.81 1.45 -5.46
C TYR A 685 22.87 1.83 -3.98
N PRO A 686 23.92 2.54 -3.50
CA PRO A 686 24.06 2.90 -2.09
C PRO A 686 23.16 4.07 -1.67
N ASP A 687 22.79 4.05 -0.40
CA ASP A 687 21.92 5.07 0.21
C ASP A 687 22.55 5.69 1.47
N ASN A 688 21.77 5.92 2.54
CA ASN A 688 22.19 6.63 3.75
C ASN A 688 23.33 5.95 4.52
N LEU A 689 24.48 6.61 4.57
CA LEU A 689 25.69 6.12 5.22
C LEU A 689 25.70 6.41 6.71
N ARG A 690 26.02 5.43 7.56
CA ARG A 690 26.16 5.64 9.02
C ARG A 690 27.38 4.92 9.55
N MET A 691 28.05 5.48 10.56
CA MET A 691 29.06 4.75 11.33
C MET A 691 28.39 3.82 12.33
N ASP A 692 28.94 2.61 12.43
CA ASP A 692 28.61 1.65 13.47
C ASP A 692 29.45 1.90 14.74
N LYS A 693 29.16 1.18 15.82
CA LYS A 693 29.85 1.42 17.11
C LYS A 693 31.34 1.08 17.11
N LEU A 694 31.80 0.30 16.12
CA LEU A 694 33.19 -0.09 15.92
C LEU A 694 33.91 0.85 14.94
N GLY A 695 33.26 1.94 14.53
CA GLY A 695 33.80 2.90 13.57
C GLY A 695 33.87 2.34 12.15
N GLN A 696 33.05 1.34 11.82
CA GLN A 696 32.90 0.84 10.45
C GLN A 696 31.72 1.53 9.78
N LEU A 697 31.80 1.71 8.46
CA LEU A 697 30.75 2.33 7.68
C LEU A 697 29.69 1.29 7.31
N LEU A 698 28.44 1.54 7.72
CA LEU A 698 27.27 0.81 7.24
C LEU A 698 26.78 1.45 5.94
N VAL A 699 26.62 0.62 4.93
CA VAL A 699 26.23 1.01 3.58
C VAL A 699 24.99 0.20 3.20
N PRO A 700 23.78 0.74 3.43
CA PRO A 700 22.56 0.12 2.95
C PRO A 700 22.47 0.20 1.43
N ILE A 701 21.95 -0.87 0.81
CA ILE A 701 21.77 -1.02 -0.62
C ILE A 701 20.28 -1.38 -0.86
N PRO A 702 19.39 -0.41 -1.16
CA PRO A 702 17.97 -0.67 -1.38
C PRO A 702 17.69 -1.59 -2.56
N THR A 703 18.50 -1.47 -3.61
CA THR A 703 18.33 -2.20 -4.86
C THR A 703 19.69 -2.73 -5.32
N ILE A 704 19.74 -4.04 -5.57
CA ILE A 704 20.90 -4.70 -6.19
C ILE A 704 20.93 -4.41 -7.70
N ARG A 705 22.12 -4.38 -8.28
CA ARG A 705 22.31 -4.18 -9.71
C ARG A 705 22.17 -5.49 -10.47
N ASP A 706 21.49 -5.46 -11.59
CA ASP A 706 21.35 -6.60 -12.48
C ASP A 706 21.91 -6.33 -13.90
N SER A 707 21.76 -7.32 -14.78
CA SER A 707 22.23 -7.19 -16.18
C SER A 707 21.33 -6.32 -17.04
N PHE A 708 20.07 -6.11 -16.64
CA PHE A 708 19.14 -5.22 -17.31
C PHE A 708 19.51 -3.75 -17.10
N ASP A 709 20.01 -3.39 -15.91
CA ASP A 709 20.53 -2.04 -15.63
C ASP A 709 21.63 -1.64 -16.62
N ALA A 710 22.62 -2.52 -16.80
CA ALA A 710 23.72 -2.30 -17.74
C ALA A 710 23.23 -2.21 -19.18
N TRP A 711 22.27 -3.06 -19.56
CA TRP A 711 21.66 -3.02 -20.89
C TRP A 711 20.90 -1.71 -21.15
N LEU A 712 20.19 -1.18 -20.15
CA LEU A 712 19.44 0.07 -20.28
C LEU A 712 20.37 1.30 -20.26
N ALA A 713 21.43 1.28 -19.45
CA ALA A 713 22.44 2.33 -19.32
C ALA A 713 23.09 2.70 -20.67
N GLU A 714 23.43 1.68 -21.47
CA GLU A 714 24.08 1.86 -22.79
C GLU A 714 23.13 2.40 -23.87
N ARG A 715 21.83 2.55 -23.59
CA ARG A 715 20.79 2.93 -24.56
C ARG A 715 20.11 4.25 -24.19
N PRO A 716 20.80 5.40 -24.31
CA PRO A 716 20.23 6.71 -23.98
C PRO A 716 18.97 7.03 -24.79
N GLY A 717 18.90 6.64 -26.07
CA GLY A 717 17.69 6.83 -26.89
C GLY A 717 16.47 6.06 -26.36
N LEU A 718 16.68 4.86 -25.81
CA LEU A 718 15.60 4.08 -25.19
C LEU A 718 15.15 4.72 -23.87
N ARG A 719 16.09 5.17 -23.03
CA ARG A 719 15.77 5.92 -21.81
C ARG A 719 14.96 7.18 -22.13
N ALA A 720 15.38 7.97 -23.12
CA ALA A 720 14.64 9.14 -23.59
C ALA A 720 13.22 8.78 -24.05
N PHE A 721 13.07 7.70 -24.82
CA PHE A 721 11.76 7.22 -25.26
C PHE A 721 10.86 6.85 -24.08
N ILE A 722 11.35 6.01 -23.16
CA ILE A 722 10.61 5.54 -21.98
C ILE A 722 10.11 6.74 -21.16
N THR A 723 10.99 7.69 -20.83
CA THR A 723 10.63 8.87 -20.03
C THR A 723 9.74 9.86 -20.77
N THR A 724 9.69 9.81 -22.11
CA THR A 724 8.80 10.68 -22.90
C THR A 724 7.40 10.09 -23.01
N VAL A 725 7.29 8.76 -23.01
CA VAL A 725 6.01 8.04 -23.11
C VAL A 725 5.36 7.83 -21.74
N LEU A 726 6.15 7.52 -20.71
CA LEU A 726 5.66 7.31 -19.35
C LEU A 726 5.74 8.60 -18.54
N SER A 727 4.68 8.91 -17.79
CA SER A 727 4.76 9.95 -16.75
C SER A 727 5.71 9.51 -15.63
N PRO A 728 6.31 10.43 -14.85
CA PRO A 728 7.21 10.06 -13.75
C PRO A 728 6.57 9.09 -12.75
N ARG A 729 5.27 9.27 -12.47
CA ARG A 729 4.49 8.35 -11.62
C ARG A 729 4.36 6.96 -12.23
N ALA A 730 4.10 6.86 -13.53
CA ALA A 730 4.02 5.57 -14.22
C ALA A 730 5.41 4.91 -14.30
N LEU A 731 6.46 5.69 -14.52
CA LEU A 731 7.85 5.22 -14.51
C LEU A 731 8.23 4.63 -13.14
N ALA A 732 7.88 5.31 -12.04
CA ALA A 732 8.11 4.81 -10.69
C ALA A 732 7.38 3.49 -10.42
N PHE A 733 6.10 3.40 -10.78
CA PHE A 733 5.33 2.16 -10.64
C PHE A 733 5.93 1.00 -11.45
N VAL A 734 6.36 1.27 -12.68
CA VAL A 734 7.01 0.26 -13.53
C VAL A 734 8.35 -0.17 -12.93
N ALA A 735 9.18 0.79 -12.49
CA ALA A 735 10.46 0.48 -11.86
C ALA A 735 10.29 -0.39 -10.60
N GLU A 736 9.34 -0.05 -9.73
CA GLU A 736 9.02 -0.82 -8.52
C GLU A 736 8.56 -2.24 -8.85
N TYR A 737 7.70 -2.41 -9.86
CA TYR A 737 7.22 -3.73 -10.31
C TYR A 737 8.34 -4.66 -10.83
N PHE A 738 9.34 -4.10 -11.51
CA PHE A 738 10.48 -4.85 -12.04
C PHE A 738 11.65 -4.98 -11.06
N THR A 739 11.62 -4.24 -9.94
CA THR A 739 12.66 -4.33 -8.92
C THR A 739 12.49 -5.62 -8.13
N THR A 740 13.56 -6.41 -8.02
CA THR A 740 13.55 -7.64 -7.21
C THR A 740 13.72 -7.26 -5.73
N PRO A 741 12.79 -7.66 -4.83
CA PRO A 741 12.96 -7.45 -3.40
C PRO A 741 14.25 -8.08 -2.89
N TYR A 742 15.08 -7.31 -2.20
CA TYR A 742 16.35 -7.77 -1.65
C TYR A 742 16.80 -6.87 -0.50
N GLY A 743 17.07 -7.45 0.67
CA GLY A 743 17.68 -6.72 1.78
C GLY A 743 19.20 -6.84 1.72
N LEU A 744 19.93 -5.72 1.66
CA LEU A 744 21.39 -5.72 1.69
C LEU A 744 21.95 -4.54 2.49
N VAL A 745 22.84 -4.85 3.43
CA VAL A 745 23.67 -3.86 4.14
C VAL A 745 25.11 -4.34 4.12
N LEU A 746 26.04 -3.48 3.70
CA LEU A 746 27.47 -3.75 3.74
C LEU A 746 28.09 -3.09 4.97
N ARG A 747 29.09 -3.75 5.56
CA ARG A 747 29.98 -3.14 6.54
C ARG A 747 31.35 -2.93 5.88
N VAL A 748 31.82 -1.70 5.88
CA VAL A 748 33.00 -1.26 5.12
C VAL A 748 33.99 -0.56 6.06
N ASP A 749 35.27 -0.84 5.89
CA ASP A 749 36.34 -0.08 6.53
C ASP A 749 36.41 1.33 5.92
N PRO A 750 36.17 2.41 6.68
CA PRO A 750 36.08 3.75 6.11
C PRO A 750 37.42 4.34 5.66
N LEU A 751 38.54 3.76 6.11
CA LEU A 751 39.88 4.23 5.75
C LEU A 751 40.37 3.58 4.46
N THR A 752 40.16 2.27 4.34
CA THR A 752 40.68 1.45 3.24
C THR A 752 39.63 1.14 2.16
N GLY A 753 38.35 1.33 2.47
CA GLY A 753 37.23 0.97 1.59
C GLY A 753 36.99 -0.53 1.45
N ARG A 754 37.71 -1.36 2.22
CA ARG A 754 37.51 -2.81 2.16
C ARG A 754 36.14 -3.18 2.73
N ILE A 755 35.34 -3.90 1.94
CA ILE A 755 34.12 -4.55 2.42
C ILE A 755 34.53 -5.67 3.39
N ILE A 756 34.12 -5.54 4.65
CA ILE A 756 34.46 -6.47 5.72
C ILE A 756 33.51 -7.66 5.71
N GLU A 757 32.22 -7.37 5.63
CA GLU A 757 31.13 -8.34 5.59
C GLU A 757 29.86 -7.70 5.04
N SER A 758 28.87 -8.53 4.73
CA SER A 758 27.56 -8.13 4.25
C SER A 758 26.45 -8.90 4.95
N TYR A 759 25.32 -8.23 5.14
CA TYR A 759 24.10 -8.81 5.70
C TYR A 759 23.03 -8.84 4.63
N HIS A 760 22.34 -9.97 4.52
CA HIS A 760 21.41 -10.21 3.41
C HIS A 760 20.04 -10.71 3.91
N ASP A 761 19.00 -10.31 3.18
CA ASP A 761 17.70 -10.98 3.06
C ASP A 761 17.44 -11.21 1.57
N PRO A 762 17.90 -12.34 1.01
CA PRO A 762 17.95 -12.50 -0.45
C PRO A 762 16.59 -12.69 -1.10
N LYS A 763 15.59 -13.08 -0.32
CA LYS A 763 14.21 -13.21 -0.79
C LYS A 763 13.43 -11.92 -0.64
N GLY A 764 13.93 -10.98 0.18
CA GLY A 764 13.23 -9.76 0.54
C GLY A 764 11.93 -9.99 1.31
N GLU A 765 11.71 -11.19 1.87
CA GLU A 765 10.45 -11.56 2.53
C GLU A 765 10.28 -10.81 3.85
N THR A 766 11.38 -10.47 4.54
CA THR A 766 11.38 -9.74 5.81
C THR A 766 11.75 -8.28 5.61
N MET A 767 12.87 -8.02 4.92
CA MET A 767 13.38 -6.70 4.57
C MET A 767 13.50 -6.60 3.04
N PRO A 768 12.44 -6.19 2.32
CA PRO A 768 12.43 -6.16 0.84
C PRO A 768 13.29 -5.04 0.23
N SER A 769 13.55 -4.00 1.01
CA SER A 769 14.38 -2.84 0.67
C SER A 769 14.94 -2.25 1.97
N ILE A 770 16.17 -1.73 1.92
CA ILE A 770 16.83 -1.07 3.05
C ILE A 770 17.59 0.15 2.52
N SER A 771 17.15 1.35 2.89
CA SER A 771 17.83 2.62 2.58
C SER A 771 18.55 3.22 3.79
N MET A 772 18.40 2.62 4.97
CA MET A 772 18.98 3.11 6.20
C MET A 772 19.32 1.97 7.15
N ALA A 773 20.52 2.04 7.73
CA ALA A 773 20.97 1.11 8.75
C ALA A 773 21.67 1.90 9.87
N LEU A 774 21.16 1.82 11.09
CA LEU A 774 21.68 2.53 12.25
C LEU A 774 21.94 1.55 13.40
N GLU A 775 23.20 1.39 13.79
CA GLU A 775 23.56 0.60 14.97
C GLU A 775 23.47 1.47 16.24
N THR A 776 22.88 0.91 17.29
CA THR A 776 22.80 1.58 18.59
C THR A 776 23.96 1.15 19.50
N THR A 777 24.13 1.85 20.63
CA THR A 777 25.19 1.56 21.60
C THR A 777 25.08 0.18 22.23
N ASP A 778 23.89 -0.40 22.33
CA ASP A 778 23.68 -1.78 22.81
C ASP A 778 23.95 -2.86 21.74
N GLY A 779 24.23 -2.42 20.51
CA GLY A 779 24.55 -3.27 19.37
C GLY A 779 23.35 -3.79 18.60
N ARG A 780 22.14 -3.30 18.84
CA ARG A 780 20.99 -3.53 17.94
C ARG A 780 21.13 -2.70 16.68
N LEU A 781 20.75 -3.30 15.55
CA LEU A 781 20.72 -2.63 14.26
C LEU A 781 19.27 -2.31 13.88
N TYR A 782 18.98 -1.04 13.62
CA TYR A 782 17.69 -0.59 13.13
C TYR A 782 17.77 -0.31 11.63
N LEU A 783 16.76 -0.77 10.90
CA LEU A 783 16.72 -0.78 9.44
C LEU A 783 15.51 0.00 8.94
N GLY A 784 15.77 1.05 8.16
CA GLY A 784 14.76 1.88 7.50
C GLY A 784 14.71 1.65 5.99
N SER A 785 13.65 2.13 5.36
CA SER A 785 13.39 2.04 3.93
C SER A 785 12.40 3.11 3.49
N ASP A 786 12.54 3.56 2.26
CA ASP A 786 11.67 4.52 1.57
C ASP A 786 10.27 4.00 1.21
N THR A 787 10.08 2.68 1.33
CA THR A 787 8.91 1.95 0.82
C THR A 787 8.25 1.07 1.88
N ASN A 788 8.95 0.69 2.95
CA ASN A 788 8.39 -0.17 4.00
C ASN A 788 7.35 0.54 4.88
N TYR A 789 6.37 -0.24 5.37
CA TYR A 789 5.37 0.19 6.36
C TYR A 789 5.76 -0.15 7.80
N PHE A 790 7.05 -0.37 8.05
CA PHE A 790 7.59 -0.81 9.34
C PHE A 790 9.07 -0.43 9.45
N LEU A 791 9.60 -0.51 10.67
CA LEU A 791 11.03 -0.38 10.96
C LEU A 791 11.60 -1.77 11.28
N GLY A 792 12.71 -2.17 10.68
CA GLY A 792 13.38 -3.41 11.03
C GLY A 792 14.23 -3.26 12.29
N ARG A 793 14.23 -4.26 13.17
CA ARG A 793 15.19 -4.37 14.30
C ARG A 793 15.89 -5.73 14.25
N LEU A 794 17.21 -5.71 14.21
CA LEU A 794 18.03 -6.91 14.31
C LEU A 794 18.82 -6.92 15.62
N GLU A 795 18.68 -8.01 16.37
CA GLU A 795 19.36 -8.19 17.65
C GLU A 795 20.86 -8.46 17.49
N ASN A 796 21.64 -7.90 18.41
CA ASN A 796 23.11 -7.95 18.43
C ASN A 796 23.67 -9.39 18.23
N LYS A 797 23.03 -10.39 18.83
CA LYS A 797 23.42 -11.82 18.73
C LYS A 797 23.55 -12.36 17.29
N TYR A 798 22.93 -11.70 16.31
CA TYR A 798 22.99 -12.10 14.90
C TYR A 798 24.06 -11.37 14.08
N LEU A 799 24.59 -10.26 14.59
CA LEU A 799 25.61 -9.45 13.92
C LEU A 799 27.03 -9.97 14.15
N PHE A 800 27.24 -10.76 15.22
CA PHE A 800 28.54 -11.32 15.56
C PHE A 800 28.56 -12.83 15.34
N LYS A 801 29.32 -13.30 14.35
CA LYS A 801 29.88 -14.65 14.45
C LYS A 801 30.79 -14.66 15.68
N LYS A 802 30.45 -15.46 16.68
CA LYS A 802 31.41 -15.88 17.71
C LYS A 802 32.59 -16.56 17.01
N ASN A 803 33.63 -15.80 16.67
CA ASN A 803 34.97 -16.34 16.67
C ASN A 803 35.41 -16.36 18.13
N LEU A 804 34.97 -17.40 18.85
CA LEU A 804 35.69 -17.90 20.01
C LEU A 804 36.97 -18.54 19.46
N PHE A 805 38.07 -17.79 19.38
CA PHE A 805 39.43 -18.28 19.51
C PHE A 805 40.35 -17.14 19.96
#